data_AF-A0A534NSF7-F1
#
_entry.id   AF-A0A534NSF7-F1
#
_cell.length_a   1.000
_cell.length_b   1.000
_cell.length_c   1.000
_cell.angle_alpha   90.00
_cell.angle_beta   90.00
_cell.angle_gamma   90.00
#
_symmetry.space_group_name_H-M   'P 1'
#
loop_
_entity.id
_entity.type
_entity.pdbx_description
1 polymer ?
#
loop_
_entity_poly.entity_id
_entity_poly.type
_entity_poly.pdbx_seq_one_letter_code
_entity_poly.pdbx_strand_id
1 'polypeptide(L)'
;MLSQVWETRDRRRGIIAAAGVDALGGVGGALARHADLVVSALVPEEREAARRILLRLATPQLTRTRHARDELTGGDRAAQSALEALVRGRLLVIHEGTVELAHEALLTAWGTLARWVEAESGQEVVRQRVEAAAAEWVRSGRDPEALWGSHRIAGARTVDASNLSETAREFVSKSEVAIGRAARRRRVFLLAAAFAIVAIVAGSRALRQRELDTSVAARLADASAALAAARTEATALAAARSASFREFDAGRKQAGEEAWQRALTLRTRTAAAFANAAEKFEDALLTGGNRADVHAAFADFLAARAAQEDRRPEREELLQRLRLYDSTGERLRAFRGDAVVSLATTPSGAKIRIARIVESNGMRRPAEARDLGIAPLASVNLEPGTYQMSVALDGRPAIDLPLQLDASEHRRIDLEIPSRGAIPPGFAYVPPGRSWFGTASDESVRQFFNTVPIHRIETPAFLIARHETTWGEWIEYLRALPAAERKQRTPHVGGSGLSGQLDLRESGGSFVLALQTGSRVQVLREGEKLRLPRAERSEQDWLLLPVAGISFHDARAYAEWLSRTGRVPGARPCTEFEWERTARGDDDREFPSGDVLRPADANFDATYGKQAATFGPDEVGSHPASRSPFGVDDLAGNVWEWVESSLTPGEAVARGGSAYAAANTCRIPNREVPEPSFRAAVLGVRICAAYRPSAPLGDAR
;
A
#
# COMPACT_ATOMS: atom_id res chain seq x y z
N MET A 1 -56.97 -23.11 97.19
CA MET A 1 -57.44 -21.73 96.93
C MET A 1 -57.60 -20.94 98.23
N LEU A 2 -58.41 -21.37 99.21
CA LEU A 2 -58.48 -20.71 100.54
C LEU A 2 -57.14 -20.71 101.31
N SER A 3 -56.28 -21.71 101.12
CA SER A 3 -54.96 -21.81 101.77
C SER A 3 -53.93 -20.79 101.29
N GLN A 4 -53.90 -20.47 99.99
CA GLN A 4 -52.93 -19.51 99.43
C GLN A 4 -53.31 -18.05 99.69
N VAL A 5 -54.62 -17.75 99.80
CA VAL A 5 -55.11 -16.43 100.21
C VAL A 5 -54.89 -16.19 101.72
N TRP A 6 -54.76 -17.26 102.51
CA TRP A 6 -54.51 -17.18 103.95
C TRP A 6 -53.05 -16.83 104.30
N GLU A 7 -52.09 -17.18 103.44
CA GLU A 7 -50.66 -16.89 103.67
C GLU A 7 -50.28 -15.43 103.47
N THR A 8 -51.05 -14.67 102.70
CA THR A 8 -50.82 -13.24 102.40
C THR A 8 -51.38 -12.28 103.45
N ARG A 9 -51.89 -12.78 104.59
CA ARG A 9 -52.43 -11.96 105.69
C ARG A 9 -51.33 -11.20 106.45
N ASP A 10 -51.61 -9.96 106.84
CA ASP A 10 -50.78 -9.25 107.81
C ASP A 10 -50.96 -9.89 109.20
N ARG A 11 -49.96 -10.65 109.63
CA ARG A 11 -50.00 -11.45 110.87
C ARG A 11 -50.12 -10.60 112.14
N ARG A 12 -49.83 -9.29 112.11
CA ARG A 12 -49.96 -8.41 113.29
C ARG A 12 -51.33 -7.73 113.41
N ARG A 13 -52.08 -7.60 112.31
CA ARG A 13 -53.39 -6.90 112.28
C ARG A 13 -54.58 -7.80 111.95
N GLY A 14 -54.34 -9.04 111.51
CA GLY A 14 -55.41 -10.01 111.25
C GLY A 14 -56.29 -9.68 110.03
N ILE A 15 -55.78 -8.85 109.10
CA ILE A 15 -56.52 -8.37 107.93
C ILE A 15 -55.78 -8.79 106.65
N ILE A 16 -56.52 -9.16 105.60
CA ILE A 16 -56.00 -9.42 104.26
C ILE A 16 -56.26 -8.17 103.41
N ALA A 17 -55.20 -7.54 102.89
CA ALA A 17 -55.32 -6.33 102.08
C ALA A 17 -55.74 -6.66 100.64
N ALA A 18 -56.68 -5.90 100.08
CA ALA A 18 -57.19 -6.07 98.72
C ALA A 18 -56.08 -6.06 97.64
N ALA A 19 -55.01 -5.28 97.85
CA ALA A 19 -53.85 -5.23 96.96
C ALA A 19 -53.08 -6.57 96.83
N GLY A 20 -53.17 -7.46 97.82
CA GLY A 20 -52.56 -8.80 97.77
C GLY A 20 -53.34 -9.80 96.91
N VAL A 21 -54.61 -9.50 96.59
CA VAL A 21 -55.47 -10.32 95.70
C VAL A 21 -55.29 -9.91 94.23
N ASP A 22 -55.04 -8.62 93.96
CA ASP A 22 -54.83 -8.11 92.60
C ASP A 22 -53.45 -8.46 92.03
N ALA A 23 -52.40 -8.54 92.87
CA ALA A 23 -51.05 -8.93 92.45
C ALA A 23 -50.92 -10.39 91.95
N LEU A 24 -51.94 -11.22 92.18
CA LEU A 24 -52.02 -12.61 91.68
C LEU A 24 -52.81 -12.75 90.37
N GLY A 25 -53.22 -11.64 89.74
CA GLY A 25 -53.96 -11.63 88.46
C GLY A 25 -55.47 -11.89 88.62
N GLY A 26 -56.03 -11.58 89.80
CA GLY A 26 -57.43 -11.84 90.13
C GLY A 26 -57.80 -13.32 90.07
N VAL A 27 -59.10 -13.60 90.18
CA VAL A 27 -59.64 -14.97 90.16
C VAL A 27 -59.38 -15.67 88.81
N GLY A 28 -59.33 -14.93 87.70
CA GLY A 28 -59.09 -15.47 86.35
C GLY A 28 -57.63 -15.89 86.07
N GLY A 29 -56.64 -15.13 86.55
CA GLY A 29 -55.22 -15.45 86.33
C GLY A 29 -54.74 -16.68 87.11
N ALA A 30 -55.34 -16.95 88.27
CA ALA A 30 -55.09 -18.18 89.03
C ALA A 30 -55.65 -19.43 88.32
N LEU A 31 -56.81 -19.32 87.67
CA LEU A 31 -57.42 -20.39 86.88
C LEU A 31 -56.60 -20.76 85.64
N ALA A 32 -56.11 -19.76 84.89
CA ALA A 32 -55.29 -20.01 83.70
C ALA A 32 -53.95 -20.70 84.02
N ARG A 33 -53.24 -20.25 85.06
CA ARG A 33 -51.98 -20.90 85.50
C ARG A 33 -52.21 -22.32 85.99
N HIS A 34 -53.32 -22.56 86.69
CA HIS A 34 -53.72 -23.90 87.10
C HIS A 34 -54.05 -24.79 85.89
N ALA A 35 -54.71 -24.25 84.87
CA ALA A 35 -55.01 -24.97 83.63
C ALA A 35 -53.74 -25.37 82.86
N ASP A 36 -52.80 -24.44 82.69
CA ASP A 36 -51.50 -24.72 82.07
C ASP A 36 -50.70 -25.77 82.87
N LEU A 37 -50.73 -25.73 84.20
CA LEU A 37 -50.07 -26.74 85.04
C LEU A 37 -50.66 -28.14 84.84
N VAL A 38 -51.99 -28.26 84.78
CA VAL A 38 -52.66 -29.56 84.56
C VAL A 38 -52.33 -30.12 83.18
N VAL A 39 -52.35 -29.29 82.12
CA VAL A 39 -52.09 -29.76 80.75
C VAL A 39 -50.61 -30.02 80.48
N SER A 40 -49.71 -29.25 81.10
CA SER A 40 -48.26 -29.48 80.98
C SER A 40 -47.79 -30.73 81.72
N ALA A 41 -48.50 -31.17 82.77
CA ALA A 41 -48.21 -32.41 83.50
C ALA A 41 -48.56 -33.68 82.71
N LEU A 42 -49.32 -33.59 81.61
CA LEU A 42 -49.68 -34.72 80.75
C LEU A 42 -48.52 -35.11 79.82
N VAL A 43 -48.42 -36.41 79.48
CA VAL A 43 -47.48 -36.91 78.46
C VAL A 43 -47.90 -36.44 77.05
N PRO A 44 -46.99 -36.43 76.04
CA PRO A 44 -47.28 -35.82 74.74
C PRO A 44 -48.55 -36.33 74.03
N GLU A 45 -48.80 -37.64 74.06
CA GLU A 45 -50.00 -38.24 73.45
C GLU A 45 -51.29 -37.84 74.19
N GLU A 46 -51.24 -37.78 75.53
CA GLU A 46 -52.34 -37.29 76.37
C GLU A 46 -52.57 -35.79 76.21
N ARG A 47 -51.52 -35.01 75.93
CA ARG A 47 -51.62 -33.56 75.70
C ARG A 47 -52.31 -33.24 74.37
N GLU A 48 -51.99 -33.97 73.31
CA GLU A 48 -52.72 -33.86 72.04
C GLU A 48 -54.16 -34.34 72.17
N ALA A 49 -54.41 -35.40 72.94
CA ALA A 49 -55.77 -35.83 73.25
C ALA A 49 -56.53 -34.79 74.09
N ALA A 50 -55.90 -34.19 75.10
CA ALA A 50 -56.47 -33.12 75.91
C ALA A 50 -56.81 -31.88 75.06
N ARG A 51 -55.92 -31.48 74.14
CA ARG A 51 -56.18 -30.39 73.19
C ARG A 51 -57.41 -30.66 72.34
N ARG A 52 -57.53 -31.86 71.76
CA ARG A 52 -58.72 -32.26 70.97
C ARG A 52 -60.00 -32.26 71.80
N ILE A 53 -59.96 -32.76 73.03
CA ILE A 53 -61.12 -32.76 73.95
C ILE A 53 -61.55 -31.33 74.28
N LEU A 54 -60.60 -30.46 74.64
CA LEU A 54 -60.88 -29.07 75.00
C LEU A 54 -61.40 -28.25 73.81
N LEU A 55 -60.89 -28.50 72.60
CA LEU A 55 -61.39 -27.87 71.37
C LEU A 55 -62.83 -28.30 71.04
N ARG A 56 -63.20 -29.56 71.28
CA ARG A 56 -64.59 -30.01 71.12
C ARG A 56 -65.54 -29.41 72.14
N LEU A 57 -65.03 -29.07 73.33
CA LEU A 57 -65.79 -28.46 74.41
C LEU A 57 -65.91 -26.92 74.29
N ALA A 58 -65.37 -26.35 73.21
CA ALA A 58 -65.36 -24.92 72.93
C ALA A 58 -65.95 -24.64 71.54
N THR A 59 -66.78 -23.61 71.42
CA THR A 59 -67.21 -23.10 70.11
C THR A 59 -66.21 -22.08 69.54
N PRO A 60 -66.25 -21.79 68.23
CA PRO A 60 -65.50 -20.68 67.64
C PRO A 60 -65.83 -19.31 68.26
N GLN A 61 -66.98 -19.18 68.94
CA GLN A 61 -67.42 -17.98 69.66
C GLN A 61 -66.98 -17.97 71.14
N LEU A 62 -66.07 -18.88 71.54
CA LEU A 62 -65.56 -19.03 72.91
C LEU A 62 -66.66 -19.28 73.95
N THR A 63 -67.69 -20.04 73.58
CA THR A 63 -68.72 -20.54 74.51
C THR A 63 -68.51 -22.02 74.79
N ARG A 64 -68.91 -22.48 75.99
CA ARG A 64 -68.76 -23.89 76.39
C ARG A 64 -69.83 -24.77 75.75
N THR A 65 -69.44 -25.95 75.28
CA THR A 65 -70.36 -27.00 74.82
C THR A 65 -70.35 -28.19 75.79
N ARG A 66 -71.36 -29.04 75.66
CA ARG A 66 -71.52 -30.26 76.47
C ARG A 66 -71.45 -31.46 75.56
N HIS A 67 -70.60 -32.42 75.91
CA HIS A 67 -70.47 -33.66 75.16
C HIS A 67 -70.55 -34.87 76.08
N ALA A 68 -71.02 -35.99 75.54
CA ALA A 68 -71.01 -37.25 76.26
C ALA A 68 -69.57 -37.74 76.47
N ARG A 69 -69.31 -38.39 77.61
CA ARG A 69 -67.96 -38.91 77.94
C ARG A 69 -67.41 -39.85 76.86
N ASP A 70 -68.27 -40.69 76.30
CA ASP A 70 -67.88 -41.67 75.28
C ASP A 70 -67.54 -41.01 73.94
N GLU A 71 -68.17 -39.88 73.59
CA GLU A 71 -67.90 -39.13 72.36
C GLU A 71 -66.55 -38.39 72.40
N LEU A 72 -66.13 -37.95 73.58
CA LEU A 72 -64.88 -37.23 73.77
C LEU A 72 -63.66 -38.16 73.81
N THR A 73 -63.85 -39.37 74.33
CA THR A 73 -62.77 -40.36 74.48
C THR A 73 -62.69 -41.33 73.32
N GLY A 74 -63.83 -41.68 72.69
CA GLY A 74 -63.87 -42.54 71.51
C GLY A 74 -63.21 -43.92 71.73
N GLY A 75 -63.11 -44.40 72.97
CA GLY A 75 -62.39 -45.63 73.33
C GLY A 75 -60.86 -45.53 73.33
N ASP A 76 -60.28 -44.36 73.06
CA ASP A 76 -58.83 -44.13 73.10
C ASP A 76 -58.33 -44.01 74.55
N ARG A 77 -57.38 -44.87 74.92
CA ARG A 77 -56.80 -44.94 76.26
C ARG A 77 -56.07 -43.64 76.64
N ALA A 78 -55.46 -42.95 75.68
CA ALA A 78 -54.82 -41.65 75.91
C ALA A 78 -55.86 -40.55 76.14
N ALA A 79 -56.95 -40.54 75.36
CA ALA A 79 -58.05 -39.59 75.55
C ALA A 79 -58.79 -39.83 76.87
N GLN A 80 -58.92 -41.08 77.30
CA GLN A 80 -59.55 -41.42 78.58
C GLN A 80 -58.70 -41.00 79.78
N SER A 81 -57.38 -41.22 79.70
CA SER A 81 -56.42 -40.74 80.71
C SER A 81 -56.39 -39.21 80.79
N ALA A 82 -56.36 -38.53 79.63
CA ALA A 82 -56.42 -37.08 79.53
C ALA A 82 -57.71 -36.50 80.11
N LEU A 83 -58.86 -37.09 79.77
CA LEU A 83 -60.16 -36.68 80.30
C LEU A 83 -60.19 -36.78 81.84
N GLU A 84 -59.71 -37.90 82.39
CA GLU A 84 -59.64 -38.10 83.83
C GLU A 84 -58.72 -37.08 84.51
N ALA A 85 -57.56 -36.78 83.92
CA ALA A 85 -56.65 -35.79 84.45
C ALA A 85 -57.24 -34.37 84.42
N LEU A 86 -57.96 -34.01 83.35
CA LEU A 86 -58.64 -32.71 83.23
C LEU A 86 -59.79 -32.56 84.25
N VAL A 87 -60.52 -33.65 84.54
CA VAL A 87 -61.55 -33.66 85.59
C VAL A 87 -60.93 -33.62 86.99
N ARG A 88 -59.86 -34.39 87.24
CA ARG A 88 -59.12 -34.39 88.52
C ARG A 88 -58.51 -33.02 88.81
N GLY A 89 -58.02 -32.37 87.76
CA GLY A 89 -57.53 -30.98 87.76
C GLY A 89 -58.64 -29.93 87.85
N ARG A 90 -59.92 -30.32 87.90
CA ARG A 90 -61.10 -29.43 87.95
C ARG A 90 -61.18 -28.43 86.78
N LEU A 91 -60.63 -28.78 85.62
CA LEU A 91 -60.82 -28.02 84.37
C LEU A 91 -62.10 -28.44 83.67
N LEU A 92 -62.52 -29.69 83.88
CA LEU A 92 -63.77 -30.24 83.39
C LEU A 92 -64.63 -30.68 84.58
N VAL A 93 -65.95 -30.51 84.45
CA VAL A 93 -66.95 -31.00 85.41
C VAL A 93 -67.84 -32.00 84.70
N ILE A 94 -68.19 -33.07 85.41
CA ILE A 94 -69.17 -34.06 84.96
C ILE A 94 -70.47 -33.79 85.70
N HIS A 95 -71.53 -33.45 84.97
CA HIS A 95 -72.87 -33.27 85.50
C HIS A 95 -73.85 -34.10 84.68
N GLU A 96 -74.65 -34.95 85.37
CA GLU A 96 -75.66 -35.83 84.75
C GLU A 96 -75.12 -36.65 83.55
N GLY A 97 -73.88 -37.13 83.62
CA GLY A 97 -73.26 -37.96 82.58
C GLY A 97 -72.63 -37.21 81.39
N THR A 98 -72.74 -35.88 81.34
CA THR A 98 -72.11 -35.02 80.33
C THR A 98 -70.88 -34.29 80.87
N VAL A 99 -69.89 -34.07 80.00
CA VAL A 99 -68.65 -33.34 80.34
C VAL A 99 -68.77 -31.91 79.80
N GLU A 100 -68.48 -30.94 80.65
CA GLU A 100 -68.37 -29.52 80.28
C GLU A 100 -67.15 -28.86 80.92
N LEU A 101 -66.75 -27.71 80.40
CA LEU A 101 -65.73 -26.87 81.04
C LEU A 101 -66.22 -26.39 82.40
N ALA A 102 -65.37 -26.57 83.41
CA ALA A 102 -65.69 -26.29 84.81
C ALA A 102 -66.10 -24.84 85.04
N HIS A 103 -65.46 -23.91 84.32
CA HIS A 103 -65.78 -22.48 84.35
C HIS A 103 -65.62 -21.90 82.94
N GLU A 104 -66.59 -21.10 82.51
CA GLU A 104 -66.55 -20.38 81.23
C GLU A 104 -65.39 -19.38 81.15
N ALA A 105 -64.92 -18.89 82.30
CA ALA A 105 -63.72 -18.07 82.41
C ALA A 105 -62.46 -18.74 81.83
N LEU A 106 -62.42 -20.08 81.69
CA LEU A 106 -61.31 -20.78 81.04
C LEU A 106 -61.23 -20.49 79.53
N LEU A 107 -62.34 -20.19 78.84
CA LEU A 107 -62.33 -19.93 77.40
C LEU A 107 -61.76 -18.55 77.06
N THR A 108 -61.89 -17.59 77.97
CA THR A 108 -61.45 -16.20 77.77
C THR A 108 -60.14 -15.89 78.50
N ALA A 109 -59.92 -16.44 79.70
CA ALA A 109 -58.72 -16.15 80.50
C ALA A 109 -57.53 -17.07 80.17
N TRP A 110 -57.76 -18.24 79.54
CA TRP A 110 -56.68 -19.18 79.20
C TRP A 110 -56.22 -18.99 77.75
N GLY A 111 -55.21 -18.15 77.55
CA GLY A 111 -54.71 -17.78 76.22
C GLY A 111 -54.21 -18.95 75.35
N THR A 112 -53.86 -20.10 75.95
CA THR A 112 -53.48 -21.30 75.20
C THR A 112 -54.67 -21.92 74.46
N LEU A 113 -55.83 -22.04 75.13
CA LEU A 113 -57.04 -22.58 74.51
C LEU A 113 -57.62 -21.63 73.45
N ALA A 114 -57.62 -20.31 73.72
CA ALA A 114 -58.10 -19.31 72.77
C ALA A 114 -57.31 -19.33 71.44
N ARG A 115 -55.97 -19.44 71.49
CA ARG A 115 -55.13 -19.57 70.29
C ARG A 115 -55.39 -20.86 69.51
N TRP A 116 -55.72 -21.95 70.20
CA TRP A 116 -56.04 -23.20 69.52
C TRP A 116 -57.35 -23.08 68.72
N VAL A 117 -58.37 -22.42 69.28
CA VAL A 117 -59.66 -22.18 68.60
C VAL A 117 -59.49 -21.26 67.38
N GLU A 118 -58.66 -20.22 67.49
CA GLU A 118 -58.42 -19.25 66.39
C GLU A 118 -57.69 -19.88 65.18
N ALA A 119 -56.68 -20.72 65.42
CA ALA A 119 -55.89 -21.35 64.35
C ALA A 119 -56.69 -22.35 63.50
N GLU A 120 -57.68 -23.04 64.09
CA GLU A 120 -58.54 -24.00 63.38
C GLU A 120 -59.58 -23.30 62.49
N SER A 121 -60.01 -22.09 62.89
CA SER A 121 -61.01 -21.28 62.17
C SER A 121 -60.50 -20.76 60.81
N GLY A 122 -59.21 -20.43 60.69
CA GLY A 122 -58.63 -19.87 59.46
C GLY A 122 -58.45 -20.86 58.31
N GLN A 123 -58.20 -22.15 58.62
CA GLN A 123 -58.02 -23.20 57.61
C GLN A 123 -59.35 -23.68 57.01
N GLU A 124 -60.43 -23.64 57.79
CA GLU A 124 -61.76 -24.05 57.36
C GLU A 124 -62.31 -23.18 56.22
N VAL A 125 -62.06 -21.87 56.23
CA VAL A 125 -62.52 -20.95 55.20
C VAL A 125 -61.85 -21.21 53.84
N VAL A 126 -60.55 -21.54 53.85
CA VAL A 126 -59.82 -21.87 52.61
C VAL A 126 -60.25 -23.23 52.09
N ARG A 127 -60.45 -24.20 52.99
CA ARG A 127 -60.99 -25.54 52.67
C ARG A 127 -62.35 -25.44 51.98
N GLN A 128 -63.30 -24.71 52.56
CA GLN A 128 -64.64 -24.52 51.99
C GLN A 128 -64.60 -23.89 50.59
N ARG A 129 -63.69 -22.95 50.34
CA ARG A 129 -63.52 -22.33 49.02
C ARG A 129 -62.96 -23.29 47.97
N VAL A 130 -61.99 -24.14 48.35
CA VAL A 130 -61.44 -25.17 47.45
C VAL A 130 -62.50 -26.23 47.14
N GLU A 131 -63.27 -26.65 48.14
CA GLU A 131 -64.37 -27.61 47.99
C GLU A 131 -65.49 -27.06 47.07
N ALA A 132 -65.90 -25.80 47.29
CA ALA A 132 -66.92 -25.17 46.46
C ALA A 132 -66.47 -25.07 44.99
N ALA A 133 -65.21 -24.67 44.75
CA ALA A 133 -64.66 -24.58 43.40
C ALA A 133 -64.50 -25.96 42.74
N ALA A 134 -64.11 -26.98 43.50
CA ALA A 134 -64.02 -28.35 43.00
C ALA A 134 -65.40 -28.92 42.63
N ALA A 135 -66.43 -28.64 43.43
CA ALA A 135 -67.81 -29.04 43.15
C ALA A 135 -68.38 -28.31 41.93
N GLU A 136 -68.04 -27.03 41.75
CA GLU A 136 -68.40 -26.27 40.55
C GLU A 136 -67.68 -26.78 39.30
N TRP A 137 -66.39 -27.08 39.39
CA TRP A 137 -65.61 -27.68 38.31
C TRP A 137 -66.18 -29.03 37.86
N VAL A 138 -66.63 -29.88 38.79
CA VAL A 138 -67.30 -31.13 38.42
C VAL A 138 -68.66 -30.89 37.76
N ARG A 139 -69.46 -29.92 38.27
CA ARG A 139 -70.76 -29.57 37.69
C ARG A 139 -70.65 -29.01 36.27
N SER A 140 -69.57 -28.29 35.95
CA SER A 140 -69.30 -27.81 34.60
C SER A 140 -68.77 -28.89 33.65
N GLY A 141 -68.75 -30.17 34.06
CA GLY A 141 -68.21 -31.26 33.26
C GLY A 141 -66.68 -31.30 33.24
N ARG A 142 -66.03 -30.77 34.29
CA ARG A 142 -64.57 -30.66 34.45
C ARG A 142 -63.94 -29.70 33.44
N ASP A 143 -64.59 -28.59 33.18
CA ASP A 143 -64.13 -27.54 32.27
C ASP A 143 -62.71 -27.03 32.66
N PRO A 144 -61.73 -27.08 31.75
CA PRO A 144 -60.39 -26.51 31.97
C PRO A 144 -60.38 -25.02 32.34
N GLU A 145 -61.36 -24.21 31.92
CA GLU A 145 -61.42 -22.77 32.22
C GLU A 145 -61.80 -22.48 33.68
N ALA A 146 -62.45 -23.42 34.36
CA ALA A 146 -62.79 -23.31 35.77
C ALA A 146 -61.62 -23.62 36.72
N LEU A 147 -60.48 -24.10 36.19
CA LEU A 147 -59.26 -24.35 36.97
C LEU A 147 -58.65 -23.05 37.50
N TRP A 148 -58.10 -23.10 38.71
CA TRP A 148 -57.54 -21.91 39.34
C TRP A 148 -56.17 -21.51 38.78
N GLY A 149 -55.96 -20.19 38.67
CA GLY A 149 -54.66 -19.60 38.33
C GLY A 149 -53.65 -19.62 39.50
N SER A 150 -52.40 -19.27 39.19
CA SER A 150 -51.25 -19.39 40.11
C SER A 150 -51.45 -18.76 41.49
N HIS A 151 -52.05 -17.56 41.55
CA HIS A 151 -52.30 -16.85 42.81
C HIS A 151 -53.30 -17.57 43.73
N ARG A 152 -54.34 -18.20 43.17
CA ARG A 152 -55.38 -18.88 43.96
C ARG A 152 -54.92 -20.26 44.44
N ILE A 153 -54.14 -20.98 43.62
CA ILE A 153 -53.53 -22.26 44.02
C ILE A 153 -52.49 -22.09 45.11
N ALA A 154 -51.75 -20.98 45.14
CA ALA A 154 -50.81 -20.70 46.22
C ALA A 154 -51.49 -20.68 47.61
N GLY A 155 -52.72 -20.17 47.70
CA GLY A 155 -53.52 -20.21 48.93
C GLY A 155 -54.05 -21.60 49.26
N ALA A 156 -54.42 -22.40 48.25
CA ALA A 156 -54.91 -23.77 48.45
C ALA A 156 -53.86 -24.70 49.09
N ARG A 157 -52.56 -24.42 48.90
CA ARG A 157 -51.44 -25.19 49.50
C ARG A 157 -51.33 -25.06 51.02
N THR A 158 -52.08 -24.14 51.63
CA THR A 158 -52.07 -23.94 53.10
C THR A 158 -53.01 -24.90 53.84
N VAL A 159 -53.87 -25.63 53.11
CA VAL A 159 -54.78 -26.65 53.66
C VAL A 159 -54.13 -28.02 53.51
N ASP A 160 -54.16 -28.82 54.58
CA ASP A 160 -53.68 -30.21 54.52
C ASP A 160 -54.51 -31.03 53.53
N ALA A 161 -53.83 -31.76 52.65
CA ALA A 161 -54.45 -32.57 51.62
C ALA A 161 -55.33 -33.70 52.21
N SER A 162 -55.07 -34.15 53.44
CA SER A 162 -55.91 -35.14 54.12
C SER A 162 -57.31 -34.61 54.46
N ASN A 163 -57.45 -33.29 54.57
CA ASN A 163 -58.70 -32.63 54.97
C ASN A 163 -59.56 -32.20 53.76
N LEU A 164 -59.08 -32.46 52.54
CA LEU A 164 -59.77 -32.19 51.28
C LEU A 164 -60.41 -33.46 50.71
N SER A 165 -61.60 -33.30 50.15
CA SER A 165 -62.26 -34.34 49.37
C SER A 165 -61.39 -34.81 48.20
N GLU A 166 -61.63 -36.03 47.73
CA GLU A 166 -60.90 -36.59 46.59
C GLU A 166 -61.03 -35.71 45.33
N THR A 167 -62.23 -35.18 45.11
CA THR A 167 -62.53 -34.23 44.04
C THR A 167 -61.76 -32.92 44.18
N ALA A 168 -61.65 -32.38 45.40
CA ALA A 168 -60.88 -31.17 45.67
C ALA A 168 -59.38 -31.36 45.44
N ARG A 169 -58.83 -32.53 45.82
CA ARG A 169 -57.43 -32.90 45.51
C ARG A 169 -57.20 -33.02 44.00
N GLU A 170 -58.13 -33.64 43.27
CA GLU A 170 -58.06 -33.75 41.81
C GLU A 170 -58.07 -32.35 41.15
N PHE A 171 -58.96 -31.46 41.59
CA PHE A 171 -59.06 -30.08 41.09
C PHE A 171 -57.76 -29.28 41.28
N VAL A 172 -57.16 -29.33 42.47
CA VAL A 172 -55.90 -28.64 42.76
C VAL A 172 -54.77 -29.19 41.89
N SER A 173 -54.65 -30.52 41.79
CA SER A 173 -53.62 -31.16 40.95
C SER A 173 -53.77 -30.80 39.46
N LYS A 174 -54.99 -30.85 38.92
CA LYS A 174 -55.26 -30.46 37.52
C LYS A 174 -54.97 -28.99 37.25
N SER A 175 -55.29 -28.11 38.19
CA SER A 175 -54.96 -26.68 38.13
C SER A 175 -53.45 -26.45 38.11
N GLU A 176 -52.67 -27.17 38.94
CA GLU A 176 -51.21 -27.11 38.95
C GLU A 176 -50.59 -27.60 37.64
N VAL A 177 -51.10 -28.70 37.09
CA VAL A 177 -50.65 -29.22 35.78
C VAL A 177 -50.99 -28.24 34.65
N ALA A 178 -52.16 -27.59 34.69
CA ALA A 178 -52.56 -26.59 33.70
C ALA A 178 -51.65 -25.35 33.72
N ILE A 179 -51.31 -24.83 34.91
CA ILE A 179 -50.35 -23.73 35.10
C ILE A 179 -48.97 -24.11 34.53
N GLY A 180 -48.48 -25.32 34.84
CA GLY A 180 -47.20 -25.83 34.32
C GLY A 180 -47.17 -25.96 32.80
N ARG A 181 -48.28 -26.43 32.18
CA ARG A 181 -48.44 -26.52 30.72
C ARG A 181 -48.50 -25.15 30.05
N ALA A 182 -49.18 -24.17 30.65
CA ALA A 182 -49.25 -22.80 30.14
C ALA A 182 -47.89 -22.09 30.19
N ALA A 183 -47.16 -22.21 31.31
CA ALA A 183 -45.81 -21.66 31.46
C ALA A 183 -44.80 -22.30 30.47
N ARG A 184 -44.87 -23.62 30.27
CA ARG A 184 -44.04 -24.34 29.28
C ARG A 184 -44.35 -23.90 27.85
N ARG A 185 -45.62 -23.77 27.48
CA ARG A 185 -46.04 -23.25 26.16
C ARG A 185 -45.54 -21.83 25.92
N ARG A 186 -45.63 -20.93 26.91
CA ARG A 186 -45.08 -19.57 26.82
C ARG A 186 -43.56 -19.56 26.64
N ARG A 187 -42.82 -20.40 27.38
CA ARG A 187 -41.35 -20.53 27.21
C ARG A 187 -40.97 -21.06 25.83
N VAL A 188 -41.65 -22.09 25.33
CA VAL A 188 -41.43 -22.62 23.97
C VAL A 188 -41.73 -21.57 22.92
N PHE A 189 -42.84 -20.83 23.07
CA PHE A 189 -43.17 -19.73 22.16
C PHE A 189 -42.12 -18.62 22.16
N LEU A 190 -41.65 -18.19 23.34
CA LEU A 190 -40.59 -17.17 23.44
C LEU A 190 -39.26 -17.64 22.82
N LEU A 191 -38.88 -18.91 23.03
CA LEU A 191 -37.69 -19.50 22.40
C LEU A 191 -37.84 -19.62 20.89
N ALA A 192 -39.00 -20.04 20.40
CA ALA A 192 -39.31 -20.11 18.98
C ALA A 192 -39.29 -18.71 18.33
N ALA A 193 -39.84 -17.70 19.00
CA ALA A 193 -39.79 -16.31 18.55
C ALA A 193 -38.35 -15.77 18.51
N ALA A 194 -37.55 -16.03 19.54
CA ALA A 194 -36.13 -15.65 19.55
C ALA A 194 -35.34 -16.33 18.42
N PHE A 195 -35.57 -17.63 18.19
CA PHE A 195 -34.96 -18.37 17.09
C PHE A 195 -35.38 -17.82 15.73
N ALA A 196 -36.66 -17.51 15.55
CA ALA A 196 -37.18 -16.89 14.32
C ALA A 196 -36.53 -15.53 14.06
N ILE A 197 -36.35 -14.68 15.08
CA ILE A 197 -35.66 -13.40 14.94
C ILE A 197 -34.20 -13.60 14.51
N VAL A 198 -33.48 -14.54 15.14
CA VAL A 198 -32.09 -14.86 14.76
C VAL A 198 -32.03 -15.38 13.32
N ALA A 199 -32.94 -16.27 12.93
CA ALA A 199 -33.01 -16.80 11.57
C ALA A 199 -33.32 -15.70 10.53
N ILE A 200 -34.21 -14.75 10.84
CA ILE A 200 -34.51 -13.60 9.98
C ILE A 200 -33.31 -12.67 9.86
N VAL A 201 -32.62 -12.37 10.97
CA VAL A 201 -31.44 -11.50 10.96
C VAL A 201 -30.27 -12.17 10.22
N ALA A 202 -30.04 -13.47 10.45
CA ALA A 202 -29.02 -14.23 9.76
C ALA A 202 -29.33 -14.37 8.27
N GLY A 203 -30.59 -14.69 7.92
CA GLY A 203 -31.05 -14.78 6.54
C GLY A 203 -30.95 -13.45 5.80
N SER A 204 -31.37 -12.35 6.42
CA SER A 204 -31.25 -11.01 5.83
C SER A 204 -29.80 -10.55 5.67
N ARG A 205 -28.93 -10.85 6.63
CA ARG A 205 -27.47 -10.62 6.47
C ARG A 205 -26.89 -11.45 5.34
N ALA A 206 -27.25 -12.73 5.24
CA ALA A 206 -26.77 -13.61 4.18
C ALA A 206 -27.24 -13.17 2.79
N LEU A 207 -28.50 -12.73 2.66
CA LEU A 207 -29.03 -12.18 1.41
C LEU A 207 -28.33 -10.88 1.02
N ARG A 208 -28.19 -9.92 1.95
CA ARG A 208 -27.45 -8.67 1.71
C ARG A 208 -25.99 -8.92 1.34
N GLN A 209 -25.34 -9.89 1.99
CA GLN A 209 -23.97 -10.27 1.67
C GLN A 209 -23.87 -10.82 0.24
N ARG A 210 -24.81 -11.68 -0.18
CA ARG A 210 -24.85 -12.21 -1.54
C ARG A 210 -25.14 -11.13 -2.59
N GLU A 211 -26.04 -10.19 -2.30
CA GLU A 211 -26.32 -9.04 -3.16
C GLU A 211 -25.08 -8.16 -3.31
N LEU A 212 -24.39 -7.87 -2.20
CA LEU A 212 -23.12 -7.14 -2.21
C LEU A 212 -22.05 -7.91 -2.99
N ASP A 213 -21.89 -9.21 -2.75
CA ASP A 213 -20.91 -10.04 -3.44
C ASP A 213 -21.15 -10.07 -4.96
N THR A 214 -22.42 -10.16 -5.37
CA THR A 214 -22.81 -10.15 -6.79
C THR A 214 -22.56 -8.77 -7.41
N SER A 215 -22.89 -7.70 -6.68
CA SER A 215 -22.66 -6.33 -7.13
C SER A 215 -21.16 -6.03 -7.28
N VAL A 216 -20.34 -6.39 -6.29
CA VAL A 216 -18.89 -6.25 -6.33
C VAL A 216 -18.30 -7.09 -7.46
N ALA A 217 -18.73 -8.34 -7.63
CA ALA A 217 -18.27 -9.20 -8.71
C ALA A 217 -18.59 -8.61 -10.10
N ALA A 218 -19.78 -8.04 -10.28
CA ALA A 218 -20.17 -7.40 -11.53
C ALA A 218 -19.32 -6.15 -11.84
N ARG A 219 -19.09 -5.28 -10.85
CA ARG A 219 -18.23 -4.08 -11.01
C ARG A 219 -16.77 -4.46 -11.25
N LEU A 220 -16.27 -5.48 -10.55
CA LEU A 220 -14.92 -5.99 -10.74
C LEU A 220 -14.73 -6.60 -12.14
N ALA A 221 -15.74 -7.32 -12.65
CA ALA A 221 -15.71 -7.88 -14.00
C ALA A 221 -15.69 -6.77 -15.07
N ASP A 222 -16.49 -5.72 -14.89
CA ASP A 222 -16.52 -4.55 -15.78
C ASP A 222 -15.18 -3.77 -15.75
N ALA A 223 -14.62 -3.54 -14.56
CA ALA A 223 -13.30 -2.91 -14.40
C ALA A 223 -12.18 -3.75 -15.04
N SER A 224 -12.22 -5.08 -14.85
CA SER A 224 -11.26 -6.01 -15.45
C SER A 224 -11.37 -6.04 -16.97
N ALA A 225 -12.57 -5.99 -17.53
CA ALA A 225 -12.79 -5.90 -18.96
C ALA A 225 -12.25 -4.58 -19.54
N ALA A 226 -12.46 -3.46 -18.85
CA ALA A 226 -11.90 -2.17 -19.23
C ALA A 226 -10.35 -2.16 -19.20
N LEU A 227 -9.74 -2.80 -18.19
CA LEU A 227 -8.29 -2.98 -18.15
C LEU A 227 -7.77 -3.86 -19.31
N ALA A 228 -8.48 -4.94 -19.64
CA ALA A 228 -8.09 -5.78 -20.77
C ALA A 228 -8.13 -5.00 -22.10
N ALA A 229 -9.14 -4.15 -22.31
CA ALA A 229 -9.20 -3.25 -23.44
C ALA A 229 -8.04 -2.23 -23.43
N ALA A 230 -7.75 -1.61 -22.28
CA ALA A 230 -6.62 -0.68 -22.14
C ALA A 230 -5.26 -1.34 -22.42
N ARG A 231 -5.06 -2.59 -21.97
CA ARG A 231 -3.86 -3.40 -22.28
C ARG A 231 -3.73 -3.72 -23.77
N THR A 232 -4.86 -3.91 -24.45
CA THR A 232 -4.88 -4.16 -25.90
C THR A 232 -4.43 -2.91 -26.67
N GLU A 233 -4.96 -1.74 -26.31
CA GLU A 233 -4.52 -0.44 -26.85
C GLU A 233 -3.03 -0.17 -26.54
N ALA A 234 -2.59 -0.46 -25.31
CA ALA A 234 -1.18 -0.33 -24.92
C ALA A 234 -0.25 -1.25 -25.74
N THR A 235 -0.68 -2.48 -26.02
CA THR A 235 0.08 -3.41 -26.87
C THR A 235 0.17 -2.90 -28.31
N ALA A 236 -0.93 -2.35 -28.84
CA ALA A 236 -0.95 -1.73 -30.16
C ALA A 236 -0.05 -0.48 -30.22
N LEU A 237 -0.08 0.35 -29.18
CA LEU A 237 0.81 1.51 -29.03
C LEU A 237 2.28 1.08 -29.02
N ALA A 238 2.65 0.08 -28.20
CA ALA A 238 4.00 -0.44 -28.14
C ALA A 238 4.46 -0.96 -29.52
N ALA A 239 3.62 -1.73 -30.21
CA ALA A 239 3.90 -2.22 -31.56
C ALA A 239 4.09 -1.07 -32.57
N ALA A 240 3.26 -0.02 -32.50
CA ALA A 240 3.38 1.15 -33.37
C ALA A 240 4.66 1.95 -33.10
N ARG A 241 5.04 2.14 -31.82
CA ARG A 241 6.32 2.77 -31.43
C ARG A 241 7.49 1.96 -31.98
N SER A 242 7.53 0.65 -31.73
CA SER A 242 8.59 -0.22 -32.25
C SER A 242 8.66 -0.23 -33.78
N ALA A 243 7.53 -0.16 -34.48
CA ALA A 243 7.51 -0.03 -35.93
C ALA A 243 8.13 1.29 -36.40
N SER A 244 7.79 2.41 -35.75
CA SER A 244 8.37 3.71 -36.05
C SER A 244 9.88 3.75 -35.82
N PHE A 245 10.35 3.21 -34.69
CA PHE A 245 11.78 3.15 -34.36
C PHE A 245 12.58 2.34 -35.38
N ARG A 246 12.07 1.18 -35.83
CA ARG A 246 12.72 0.39 -36.88
C ARG A 246 12.87 1.15 -38.21
N GLU A 247 11.93 2.04 -38.55
CA GLU A 247 12.03 2.84 -39.76
C GLU A 247 13.08 3.97 -39.61
N PHE A 248 13.17 4.59 -38.43
CA PHE A 248 14.22 5.56 -38.12
C PHE A 248 15.61 4.92 -38.13
N ASP A 249 15.78 3.78 -37.46
CA ASP A 249 17.03 3.02 -37.39
C ASP A 249 17.51 2.54 -38.76
N ALA A 250 16.58 2.34 -39.68
CA ALA A 250 16.88 1.92 -41.04
C ALA A 250 17.06 3.10 -42.02
N GLY A 251 17.19 4.32 -41.53
CA GLY A 251 17.46 5.51 -42.33
C GLY A 251 16.27 5.96 -43.20
N ARG A 252 15.03 5.64 -42.80
CA ARG A 252 13.79 6.00 -43.50
C ARG A 252 12.98 6.98 -42.68
N LYS A 253 13.54 8.18 -42.42
CA LYS A 253 12.93 9.22 -41.57
C LYS A 253 11.45 9.48 -41.86
N GLN A 254 11.07 9.67 -43.13
CA GLN A 254 9.67 9.97 -43.48
C GLN A 254 8.71 8.84 -43.10
N ALA A 255 9.06 7.59 -43.40
CA ALA A 255 8.24 6.42 -43.01
C ALA A 255 8.17 6.28 -41.47
N GLY A 256 9.27 6.59 -40.78
CA GLY A 256 9.33 6.64 -39.32
C GLY A 256 8.38 7.68 -38.72
N GLU A 257 8.33 8.89 -39.30
CA GLU A 257 7.41 9.96 -38.88
C GLU A 257 5.94 9.58 -39.10
N GLU A 258 5.60 8.98 -40.25
CA GLU A 258 4.24 8.50 -40.52
C GLU A 258 3.81 7.41 -39.52
N ALA A 259 4.71 6.48 -39.19
CA ALA A 259 4.48 5.48 -38.16
C ALA A 259 4.38 6.11 -36.76
N TRP A 260 5.14 7.16 -36.48
CA TRP A 260 5.08 7.89 -35.22
C TRP A 260 3.75 8.59 -35.02
N GLN A 261 3.18 9.22 -36.05
CA GLN A 261 1.84 9.84 -35.97
C GLN A 261 0.75 8.81 -35.61
N ARG A 262 0.87 7.56 -36.09
CA ARG A 262 -0.01 6.48 -35.66
C ARG A 262 0.18 6.13 -34.18
N ALA A 263 1.42 6.09 -33.70
CA ALA A 263 1.72 5.87 -32.29
C ALA A 263 1.16 7.00 -31.41
N LEU A 264 1.25 8.27 -31.83
CA LEU A 264 0.66 9.40 -31.09
C LEU A 264 -0.87 9.29 -30.99
N THR A 265 -1.54 8.88 -32.07
CA THR A 265 -3.00 8.64 -32.06
C THR A 265 -3.38 7.52 -31.09
N LEU A 266 -2.63 6.40 -31.11
CA LEU A 266 -2.82 5.28 -30.18
C LEU A 266 -2.51 5.67 -28.74
N ARG A 267 -1.55 6.57 -28.50
CA ARG A 267 -1.22 7.10 -27.17
C ARG A 267 -2.42 7.80 -26.54
N THR A 268 -3.11 8.66 -27.30
CA THR A 268 -4.32 9.33 -26.83
C THR A 268 -5.45 8.33 -26.51
N ARG A 269 -5.66 7.33 -27.37
CA ARG A 269 -6.65 6.26 -27.13
C ARG A 269 -6.31 5.41 -25.91
N THR A 270 -5.04 5.05 -25.75
CA THR A 270 -4.53 4.27 -24.61
C THR A 270 -4.75 5.05 -23.31
N ALA A 271 -4.41 6.34 -23.28
CA ALA A 271 -4.65 7.19 -22.12
C ALA A 271 -6.14 7.25 -21.74
N ALA A 272 -7.03 7.43 -22.73
CA ALA A 272 -8.48 7.42 -22.51
C ALA A 272 -8.99 6.05 -21.99
N ALA A 273 -8.47 4.94 -22.52
CA ALA A 273 -8.84 3.60 -22.07
C ALA A 273 -8.40 3.33 -20.61
N PHE A 274 -7.19 3.78 -20.22
CA PHE A 274 -6.74 3.69 -18.84
C PHE A 274 -7.53 4.60 -17.89
N ALA A 275 -7.94 5.79 -18.34
CA ALA A 275 -8.80 6.68 -17.55
C ALA A 275 -10.17 6.04 -17.28
N ASN A 276 -10.79 5.43 -18.30
CA ASN A 276 -12.04 4.67 -18.14
C ASN A 276 -11.88 3.45 -17.20
N ALA A 277 -10.76 2.72 -17.30
CA ALA A 277 -10.46 1.64 -16.37
C ALA A 277 -10.30 2.15 -14.93
N ALA A 278 -9.64 3.30 -14.74
CA ALA A 278 -9.46 3.92 -13.43
C ALA A 278 -10.81 4.20 -12.73
N GLU A 279 -11.74 4.84 -13.44
CA GLU A 279 -13.09 5.17 -12.93
C GLU A 279 -13.83 3.90 -12.47
N LYS A 280 -13.79 2.82 -13.26
CA LYS A 280 -14.44 1.54 -12.93
C LYS A 280 -13.80 0.85 -11.73
N PHE A 281 -12.48 0.94 -11.58
CA PHE A 281 -11.82 0.40 -10.38
C PHE A 281 -12.11 1.22 -9.12
N GLU A 282 -12.22 2.54 -9.23
CA GLU A 282 -12.60 3.40 -8.11
C GLU A 282 -14.02 3.06 -7.62
N ASP A 283 -14.97 2.86 -8.54
CA ASP A 283 -16.32 2.41 -8.22
C ASP A 283 -16.36 0.99 -7.59
N ALA A 284 -15.54 0.07 -8.09
CA ALA A 284 -15.37 -1.25 -7.50
C ALA A 284 -14.78 -1.20 -6.07
N LEU A 285 -13.83 -0.29 -5.80
CA LEU A 285 -13.26 -0.07 -4.47
C LEU A 285 -14.27 0.54 -3.50
N LEU A 286 -15.06 1.53 -3.94
CA LEU A 286 -16.10 2.16 -3.13
C LEU A 286 -17.17 1.15 -2.70
N THR A 287 -17.52 0.20 -3.58
CA THR A 287 -18.52 -0.84 -3.30
C THR A 287 -17.93 -2.03 -2.54
N GLY A 288 -16.74 -2.48 -2.93
CA GLY A 288 -16.09 -3.69 -2.42
C GLY A 288 -15.32 -3.52 -1.12
N GLY A 289 -14.96 -2.29 -0.75
CA GLY A 289 -14.18 -2.00 0.46
C GLY A 289 -12.88 -2.79 0.51
N ASN A 290 -12.55 -3.35 1.67
CA ASN A 290 -11.27 -4.01 1.95
C ASN A 290 -11.19 -5.48 1.47
N ARG A 291 -11.91 -5.81 0.40
CA ARG A 291 -11.92 -7.16 -0.16
C ARG A 291 -10.60 -7.47 -0.89
N ALA A 292 -10.04 -8.65 -0.61
CA ALA A 292 -8.74 -9.04 -1.14
C ALA A 292 -8.70 -9.19 -2.67
N ASP A 293 -9.78 -9.68 -3.29
CA ASP A 293 -9.91 -9.81 -4.74
C ASP A 293 -9.96 -8.44 -5.45
N VAL A 294 -10.71 -7.48 -4.88
CA VAL A 294 -10.79 -6.10 -5.38
C VAL A 294 -9.43 -5.40 -5.27
N HIS A 295 -8.76 -5.52 -4.12
CA HIS A 295 -7.43 -4.93 -3.91
C HIS A 295 -6.38 -5.54 -4.86
N ALA A 296 -6.39 -6.87 -5.06
CA ALA A 296 -5.47 -7.53 -5.97
C ALA A 296 -5.67 -7.06 -7.42
N ALA A 297 -6.91 -6.94 -7.89
CA ALA A 297 -7.22 -6.46 -9.23
C ALA A 297 -6.86 -4.98 -9.41
N PHE A 298 -7.07 -4.15 -8.38
CA PHE A 298 -6.63 -2.76 -8.42
C PHE A 298 -5.11 -2.63 -8.45
N ALA A 299 -4.39 -3.51 -7.72
CA ALA A 299 -2.95 -3.60 -7.82
C ALA A 299 -2.49 -3.99 -9.25
N ASP A 300 -3.19 -4.90 -9.93
CA ASP A 300 -2.93 -5.24 -11.34
C ASP A 300 -3.14 -4.05 -12.29
N PHE A 301 -4.16 -3.23 -12.03
CA PHE A 301 -4.41 -2.00 -12.76
C PHE A 301 -3.28 -0.97 -12.55
N LEU A 302 -2.91 -0.71 -11.29
CA LEU A 302 -1.85 0.24 -10.95
C LEU A 302 -0.50 -0.18 -11.57
N ALA A 303 -0.16 -1.47 -11.49
CA ALA A 303 1.03 -2.02 -12.13
C ALA A 303 0.99 -1.85 -13.66
N ALA A 304 -0.15 -2.14 -14.30
CA ALA A 304 -0.30 -1.95 -15.74
C ALA A 304 -0.19 -0.47 -16.15
N ARG A 305 -0.75 0.46 -15.37
CA ARG A 305 -0.64 1.90 -15.63
C ARG A 305 0.79 2.39 -15.43
N ALA A 306 1.47 1.93 -14.39
CA ALA A 306 2.87 2.28 -14.09
C ALA A 306 3.82 1.79 -15.20
N ALA A 307 3.55 0.62 -15.80
CA ALA A 307 4.31 0.11 -16.94
C ALA A 307 4.15 0.94 -18.22
N GLN A 308 3.11 1.78 -18.33
CA GLN A 308 2.87 2.68 -19.46
C GLN A 308 3.38 4.10 -19.22
N GLU A 309 3.88 4.41 -18.02
CA GLU A 309 4.30 5.75 -17.65
C GLU A 309 5.82 5.91 -17.83
N ASP A 310 6.19 6.68 -18.84
CA ASP A 310 7.59 6.96 -19.16
C ASP A 310 8.19 7.99 -18.18
N ARG A 311 7.35 8.85 -17.57
CA ARG A 311 7.80 9.90 -16.65
C ARG A 311 7.99 9.37 -15.23
N ARG A 312 9.21 9.55 -14.69
CA ARG A 312 9.59 9.01 -13.37
C ARG A 312 8.70 9.48 -12.21
N PRO A 313 8.37 10.78 -12.06
CA PRO A 313 7.56 11.24 -10.92
C PRO A 313 6.17 10.58 -10.88
N GLU A 314 5.49 10.57 -12.03
CA GLU A 314 4.14 10.02 -12.20
C GLU A 314 4.15 8.50 -12.02
N ARG A 315 5.18 7.82 -12.55
CA ARG A 315 5.37 6.39 -12.29
C ARG A 315 5.60 6.09 -10.82
N GLU A 316 6.42 6.87 -10.12
CA GLU A 316 6.71 6.62 -8.69
C GLU A 316 5.46 6.87 -7.82
N GLU A 317 4.61 7.83 -8.16
CA GLU A 317 3.30 8.01 -7.51
C GLU A 317 2.43 6.74 -7.64
N LEU A 318 2.35 6.19 -8.85
CA LEU A 318 1.61 4.94 -9.10
C LEU A 318 2.21 3.77 -8.31
N LEU A 319 3.54 3.67 -8.24
CA LEU A 319 4.22 2.62 -7.46
C LEU A 319 4.03 2.81 -5.95
N GLN A 320 3.94 4.04 -5.45
CA GLN A 320 3.61 4.31 -4.05
C GLN A 320 2.19 3.87 -3.72
N ARG A 321 1.22 4.15 -4.60
CA ARG A 321 -0.15 3.65 -4.47
C ARG A 321 -0.18 2.13 -4.55
N LEU A 322 0.55 1.51 -5.48
CA LEU A 322 0.63 0.06 -5.64
C LEU A 322 1.06 -0.65 -4.35
N ARG A 323 2.02 -0.08 -3.60
CA ARG A 323 2.46 -0.64 -2.30
C ARG A 323 1.33 -0.84 -1.29
N LEU A 324 0.27 -0.04 -1.35
CA LEU A 324 -0.87 -0.14 -0.42
C LEU A 324 -1.78 -1.32 -0.73
N TYR A 325 -1.79 -1.80 -1.98
CA TYR A 325 -2.71 -2.83 -2.47
C TYR A 325 -2.00 -4.16 -2.83
N ASP A 326 -0.69 -4.13 -3.14
CA ASP A 326 0.11 -5.32 -3.44
C ASP A 326 0.63 -6.01 -2.16
N SER A 327 -0.25 -6.72 -1.47
CA SER A 327 0.07 -7.43 -0.22
C SER A 327 1.18 -8.48 -0.34
N THR A 328 1.40 -9.02 -1.55
CA THR A 328 2.44 -10.03 -1.84
C THR A 328 3.79 -9.43 -2.24
N GLY A 329 3.81 -8.15 -2.59
CA GLY A 329 4.97 -7.46 -3.18
C GLY A 329 5.43 -8.02 -4.53
N GLU A 330 4.67 -8.90 -5.19
CA GLU A 330 5.05 -9.52 -6.46
C GLU A 330 5.07 -8.52 -7.60
N ARG A 331 4.06 -7.64 -7.66
CA ARG A 331 3.93 -6.64 -8.72
C ARG A 331 5.00 -5.56 -8.56
N LEU A 332 5.25 -5.14 -7.32
CA LEU A 332 6.28 -4.15 -7.03
C LEU A 332 7.70 -4.66 -7.36
N ARG A 333 7.96 -5.97 -7.15
CA ARG A 333 9.25 -6.59 -7.50
C ARG A 333 9.58 -6.46 -8.98
N ALA A 334 8.59 -6.52 -9.88
CA ALA A 334 8.84 -6.33 -11.31
C ALA A 334 9.45 -4.95 -11.64
N PHE A 335 9.18 -3.92 -10.82
CA PHE A 335 9.71 -2.56 -11.03
C PHE A 335 10.97 -2.24 -10.22
N ARG A 336 11.39 -3.14 -9.31
CA ARG A 336 12.47 -2.89 -8.35
C ARG A 336 13.46 -4.02 -8.17
N GLY A 337 13.25 -5.15 -8.83
CA GLY A 337 14.17 -6.28 -8.78
C GLY A 337 15.53 -5.89 -9.32
N ASP A 338 16.59 -6.42 -8.71
CA ASP A 338 17.96 -6.22 -9.16
C ASP A 338 18.13 -6.72 -10.61
N ALA A 339 18.95 -5.99 -11.36
CA ALA A 339 19.45 -6.46 -12.64
C ALA A 339 20.56 -7.49 -12.40
N VAL A 340 20.55 -8.56 -13.20
CA VAL A 340 21.59 -9.59 -13.19
C VAL A 340 22.54 -9.33 -14.35
N VAL A 341 23.78 -8.95 -14.05
CA VAL A 341 24.82 -8.67 -15.05
C VAL A 341 25.82 -9.82 -15.12
N SER A 342 26.07 -10.31 -16.33
CA SER A 342 27.17 -11.23 -16.65
C SER A 342 28.16 -10.51 -17.58
N LEU A 343 29.45 -10.68 -17.32
CA LEU A 343 30.51 -9.95 -18.03
C LEU A 343 31.65 -10.90 -18.39
N ALA A 344 32.01 -10.96 -19.66
CA ALA A 344 33.22 -11.61 -20.15
C ALA A 344 34.08 -10.58 -20.89
N THR A 345 35.40 -10.74 -20.79
CA THR A 345 36.35 -9.90 -21.53
C THR A 345 37.26 -10.74 -22.41
N THR A 346 37.67 -10.16 -23.54
CA THR A 346 38.66 -10.74 -24.45
C THR A 346 39.82 -9.75 -24.61
N PRO A 347 41.03 -10.04 -24.07
CA PRO A 347 41.39 -11.20 -23.24
C PRO A 347 40.72 -11.22 -21.86
N SER A 348 40.68 -12.39 -21.23
CA SER A 348 40.17 -12.57 -19.85
C SER A 348 41.15 -12.00 -18.81
N GLY A 349 40.72 -11.91 -17.55
CA GLY A 349 41.58 -11.43 -16.46
C GLY A 349 41.53 -9.93 -16.20
N ALA A 350 40.60 -9.21 -16.83
CA ALA A 350 40.44 -7.78 -16.59
C ALA A 350 39.84 -7.49 -15.21
N LYS A 351 40.39 -6.52 -14.48
CA LYS A 351 39.84 -6.00 -13.22
C LYS A 351 38.65 -5.11 -13.51
N ILE A 352 37.56 -5.35 -12.78
CA ILE A 352 36.27 -4.68 -12.99
C ILE A 352 35.93 -3.85 -11.76
N ARG A 353 35.72 -2.55 -11.98
CA ARG A 353 35.20 -1.63 -10.97
C ARG A 353 33.91 -1.03 -11.47
N ILE A 354 32.99 -0.72 -10.57
CA ILE A 354 31.71 -0.10 -10.92
C ILE A 354 31.41 1.06 -9.99
N ALA A 355 30.95 2.18 -10.56
CA ALA A 355 30.45 3.34 -9.84
C ALA A 355 29.01 3.59 -10.27
N ARG A 356 28.12 3.85 -9.31
CA ARG A 356 26.77 4.35 -9.62
C ARG A 356 26.90 5.81 -10.08
N ILE A 357 26.18 6.19 -11.13
CA ILE A 357 26.06 7.59 -11.53
C ILE A 357 25.08 8.27 -10.58
N VAL A 358 25.54 9.34 -9.95
CA VAL A 358 24.73 10.19 -9.07
C VAL A 358 24.47 11.52 -9.74
N GLU A 359 23.26 12.03 -9.56
CA GLU A 359 22.87 13.35 -10.04
C GLU A 359 22.96 14.38 -8.91
N SER A 360 23.61 15.52 -9.18
CA SER A 360 23.68 16.65 -8.26
C SER A 360 23.59 17.96 -9.03
N ASN A 361 22.52 18.73 -8.78
CA ASN A 361 22.23 20.00 -9.46
C ASN A 361 22.26 19.86 -11.00
N GLY A 362 21.61 18.81 -11.52
CA GLY A 362 21.53 18.51 -12.96
C GLY A 362 22.80 17.95 -13.60
N MET A 363 23.88 17.72 -12.82
CA MET A 363 25.11 17.11 -13.31
C MET A 363 25.16 15.65 -12.90
N ARG A 364 25.59 14.78 -13.82
CA ARG A 364 25.70 13.34 -13.61
C ARG A 364 27.16 12.94 -13.51
N ARG A 365 27.57 12.36 -12.38
CA ARG A 365 28.97 11.96 -12.15
C ARG A 365 29.05 10.58 -11.49
N PRO A 366 30.11 9.80 -11.74
CA PRO A 366 30.34 8.56 -11.02
C PRO A 366 30.58 8.86 -9.54
N ALA A 367 29.90 8.12 -8.67
CA ALA A 367 30.21 8.05 -7.24
C ALA A 367 31.51 7.24 -7.00
N GLU A 368 31.78 6.92 -5.74
CA GLU A 368 32.92 6.06 -5.40
C GLU A 368 32.78 4.68 -6.06
N ALA A 369 33.84 4.28 -6.78
CA ALA A 369 33.87 3.02 -7.49
C ALA A 369 34.20 1.86 -6.54
N ARG A 370 33.35 0.82 -6.55
CA ARG A 370 33.59 -0.43 -5.83
C ARG A 370 34.11 -1.52 -6.77
N ASP A 371 34.89 -2.43 -6.22
CA ASP A 371 35.45 -3.55 -6.98
C ASP A 371 34.39 -4.66 -7.16
N LEU A 372 34.25 -5.16 -8.38
CA LEU A 372 33.40 -6.32 -8.70
C LEU A 372 34.19 -7.61 -8.89
N GLY A 373 35.53 -7.52 -8.96
CA GLY A 373 36.42 -8.66 -9.13
C GLY A 373 37.10 -8.68 -10.49
N ILE A 374 37.37 -9.88 -10.99
CA ILE A 374 38.13 -10.12 -12.23
C ILE A 374 37.23 -10.87 -13.21
N ALA A 375 37.16 -10.41 -14.46
CA ALA A 375 36.38 -11.06 -15.51
C ALA A 375 36.96 -12.43 -15.92
N PRO A 376 36.12 -13.44 -16.22
CA PRO A 376 34.67 -13.35 -16.38
C PRO A 376 33.88 -13.35 -15.05
N LEU A 377 32.84 -12.54 -14.99
CA LEU A 377 31.87 -12.49 -13.90
C LEU A 377 30.58 -13.20 -14.34
N ALA A 378 30.26 -14.33 -13.72
CA ALA A 378 29.12 -15.17 -14.13
C ALA A 378 27.77 -14.51 -13.81
N SER A 379 27.63 -13.89 -12.63
CA SER A 379 26.42 -13.17 -12.23
C SER A 379 26.74 -12.14 -11.15
N VAL A 380 26.37 -10.89 -11.38
CA VAL A 380 26.43 -9.80 -10.40
C VAL A 380 25.04 -9.18 -10.32
N ASN A 381 24.47 -9.15 -9.11
CA ASN A 381 23.20 -8.45 -8.87
C ASN A 381 23.50 -6.97 -8.59
N LEU A 382 22.85 -6.09 -9.35
CA LEU A 382 22.97 -4.64 -9.22
C LEU A 382 21.58 -4.02 -9.15
N GLU A 383 21.40 -3.08 -8.25
CA GLU A 383 20.15 -2.31 -8.21
C GLU A 383 19.91 -1.61 -9.57
N PRO A 384 18.65 -1.45 -10.00
CA PRO A 384 18.35 -0.71 -11.23
C PRO A 384 18.87 0.73 -11.17
N GLY A 385 19.41 1.22 -12.29
CA GLY A 385 19.99 2.54 -12.36
C GLY A 385 21.10 2.68 -13.38
N THR A 386 21.76 3.84 -13.35
CA THR A 386 22.84 4.19 -14.24
C THR A 386 24.19 3.99 -13.55
N TYR A 387 25.14 3.40 -14.26
CA TYR A 387 26.47 3.05 -13.77
C TYR A 387 27.55 3.41 -14.79
N GLN A 388 28.77 3.59 -14.29
CA GLN A 388 29.99 3.56 -15.09
C GLN A 388 30.83 2.38 -14.61
N MET A 389 31.12 1.46 -15.53
CA MET A 389 31.94 0.28 -15.30
C MET A 389 33.31 0.50 -15.91
N SER A 390 34.34 0.54 -15.08
CA SER A 390 35.72 0.65 -15.52
C SER A 390 36.33 -0.75 -15.63
N VAL A 391 36.87 -1.06 -16.80
CA VAL A 391 37.51 -2.33 -17.15
C VAL A 391 38.98 -2.07 -17.42
N ALA A 392 39.84 -2.67 -16.60
CA ALA A 392 41.29 -2.48 -16.69
C ALA A 392 42.01 -3.83 -16.84
N LEU A 393 42.88 -3.93 -17.84
CA LEU A 393 43.75 -5.08 -18.06
C LEU A 393 45.17 -4.58 -18.27
N ASP A 394 46.14 -5.16 -17.57
CA ASP A 394 47.53 -4.71 -17.62
C ASP A 394 48.08 -4.74 -19.06
N GLY A 395 48.80 -3.68 -19.43
CA GLY A 395 49.33 -3.50 -20.79
C GLY A 395 48.30 -3.07 -21.85
N ARG A 396 47.00 -3.01 -21.50
CA ARG A 396 45.90 -2.59 -22.38
C ARG A 396 45.33 -1.24 -21.92
N PRO A 397 44.69 -0.46 -22.82
CA PRO A 397 43.96 0.73 -22.43
C PRO A 397 42.78 0.37 -21.50
N ALA A 398 42.52 1.21 -20.51
CA ALA A 398 41.32 1.12 -19.68
C ALA A 398 40.09 1.52 -20.51
N ILE A 399 38.96 0.86 -20.24
CA ILE A 399 37.68 1.12 -20.90
C ILE A 399 36.68 1.54 -19.83
N ASP A 400 36.02 2.66 -20.04
CA ASP A 400 34.86 3.05 -19.26
C ASP A 400 33.59 2.76 -20.07
N LEU A 401 32.74 1.89 -19.52
CA LEU A 401 31.50 1.45 -20.11
C LEU A 401 30.31 2.05 -19.32
N PRO A 402 29.58 3.02 -19.87
CA PRO A 402 28.32 3.47 -19.30
C PRO A 402 27.27 2.35 -19.44
N LEU A 403 26.48 2.15 -18.38
CA LEU A 403 25.46 1.11 -18.30
C LEU A 403 24.19 1.66 -17.66
N GLN A 404 23.07 1.54 -18.35
CA GLN A 404 21.74 1.74 -17.80
C GLN A 404 21.08 0.37 -17.61
N LEU A 405 20.82 0.02 -16.35
CA LEU A 405 20.23 -1.25 -15.95
C LEU A 405 18.77 -1.03 -15.58
N ASP A 406 17.89 -1.78 -16.25
CA ASP A 406 16.45 -1.80 -15.96
C ASP A 406 16.12 -2.83 -14.87
N ALA A 407 14.95 -2.68 -14.25
CA ALA A 407 14.53 -3.59 -13.17
C ALA A 407 14.34 -5.02 -13.67
N SER A 408 14.86 -5.98 -12.90
CA SER A 408 14.82 -7.42 -13.20
C SER A 408 15.42 -7.81 -14.57
N GLU A 409 16.27 -6.95 -15.14
CA GLU A 409 16.92 -7.21 -16.42
C GLU A 409 18.02 -8.28 -16.27
N HIS A 410 18.17 -9.15 -17.27
CA HIS A 410 19.36 -9.98 -17.44
C HIS A 410 20.25 -9.39 -18.54
N ARG A 411 21.40 -8.84 -18.14
CA ARG A 411 22.34 -8.17 -19.05
C ARG A 411 23.59 -9.04 -19.24
N ARG A 412 23.89 -9.40 -20.49
CA ARG A 412 25.15 -10.02 -20.89
C ARG A 412 26.04 -9.02 -21.60
N ILE A 413 27.30 -8.93 -21.18
CA ILE A 413 28.31 -8.04 -21.75
C ILE A 413 29.51 -8.90 -22.15
N ASP A 414 29.79 -8.97 -23.46
CA ASP A 414 31.01 -9.58 -24.00
C ASP A 414 31.89 -8.43 -24.56
N LEU A 415 32.95 -8.07 -23.82
CA LEU A 415 33.77 -6.89 -24.11
C LEU A 415 35.15 -7.26 -24.65
N GLU A 416 35.45 -6.81 -25.87
CA GLU A 416 36.80 -6.87 -26.42
C GLU A 416 37.65 -5.70 -25.89
N ILE A 417 38.86 -6.00 -25.39
CA ILE A 417 39.80 -4.99 -24.91
C ILE A 417 40.88 -4.78 -25.98
N PRO A 418 40.88 -3.62 -26.67
CA PRO A 418 41.79 -3.38 -27.78
C PRO A 418 43.25 -3.43 -27.31
N SER A 419 44.15 -3.84 -28.20
CA SER A 419 45.59 -3.67 -27.96
C SER A 419 45.95 -2.18 -27.95
N ARG A 420 47.03 -1.79 -27.25
CA ARG A 420 47.47 -0.39 -27.19
C ARG A 420 47.73 0.22 -28.58
N GLY A 421 48.23 -0.58 -29.53
CA GLY A 421 48.49 -0.14 -30.91
C GLY A 421 47.25 -0.09 -31.81
N ALA A 422 46.10 -0.60 -31.36
CA ALA A 422 44.87 -0.60 -32.15
C ALA A 422 44.08 0.73 -32.06
N ILE A 423 44.45 1.60 -31.11
CA ILE A 423 43.83 2.93 -30.95
C ILE A 423 44.85 3.98 -31.43
N PRO A 424 44.55 4.74 -32.51
CA PRO A 424 45.40 5.84 -32.94
C PRO A 424 45.60 6.89 -31.85
N PRO A 425 46.76 7.58 -31.80
CA PRO A 425 46.96 8.69 -30.88
C PRO A 425 45.84 9.73 -30.98
N GLY A 426 45.35 10.22 -29.85
CA GLY A 426 44.25 11.19 -29.81
C GLY A 426 42.84 10.59 -29.98
N PHE A 427 42.69 9.26 -30.13
CA PHE A 427 41.38 8.61 -30.23
C PHE A 427 40.94 7.93 -28.92
N ALA A 428 39.63 7.81 -28.76
CA ALA A 428 38.95 7.01 -27.76
C ALA A 428 38.32 5.78 -28.42
N TYR A 429 38.28 4.68 -27.67
CA TYR A 429 37.57 3.47 -28.08
C TYR A 429 36.17 3.47 -27.47
N VAL A 430 35.15 3.38 -28.31
CA VAL A 430 33.75 3.24 -27.89
C VAL A 430 33.34 1.78 -28.12
N PRO A 431 33.10 1.00 -27.05
CA PRO A 431 32.71 -0.40 -27.17
C PRO A 431 31.30 -0.55 -27.78
N PRO A 432 30.97 -1.73 -28.34
CA PRO A 432 29.64 -1.99 -28.86
C PRO A 432 28.62 -1.97 -27.70
N GLY A 433 27.40 -1.58 -27.98
CA GLY A 433 26.33 -1.63 -26.98
C GLY A 433 25.16 -0.69 -27.26
N ARG A 434 24.32 -0.54 -26.24
CA ARG A 434 23.08 0.25 -26.28
C ARG A 434 23.31 1.72 -25.95
N SER A 435 22.55 2.58 -26.60
CA SER A 435 22.46 4.01 -26.32
C SER A 435 21.01 4.46 -26.49
N TRP A 436 20.66 5.60 -25.90
CA TRP A 436 19.48 6.34 -26.32
C TRP A 436 19.84 7.27 -27.49
N PHE A 437 18.89 7.43 -28.42
CA PHE A 437 19.00 8.35 -29.55
C PHE A 437 17.71 9.17 -29.70
N GLY A 438 17.83 10.48 -29.94
CA GLY A 438 16.69 11.39 -30.06
C GLY A 438 16.34 12.12 -28.76
N THR A 439 15.10 12.60 -28.63
CA THR A 439 14.64 13.36 -27.44
C THR A 439 13.34 12.84 -26.85
N ALA A 440 13.26 12.89 -25.51
CA ALA A 440 12.05 12.59 -24.74
C ALA A 440 11.07 13.77 -24.68
N SER A 441 11.47 14.93 -25.21
CA SER A 441 10.69 16.16 -25.17
C SER A 441 9.41 16.08 -26.02
N ASP A 442 8.46 16.97 -25.73
CA ASP A 442 7.22 17.08 -26.51
C ASP A 442 7.48 17.41 -28.00
N GLU A 443 6.47 17.13 -28.84
CA GLU A 443 6.58 17.20 -30.30
C GLU A 443 7.08 18.54 -30.84
N SER A 444 6.71 19.67 -30.21
CA SER A 444 7.19 21.00 -30.63
C SER A 444 8.70 21.15 -30.46
N VAL A 445 9.25 20.65 -29.36
CA VAL A 445 10.69 20.68 -29.08
C VAL A 445 11.42 19.66 -29.94
N ARG A 446 10.83 18.47 -30.14
CA ARG A 446 11.38 17.43 -31.04
C ARG A 446 11.50 17.94 -32.48
N GLN A 447 10.46 18.59 -33.00
CA GLN A 447 10.45 19.19 -34.32
C GLN A 447 11.44 20.36 -34.42
N PHE A 448 11.55 21.19 -33.38
CA PHE A 448 12.57 22.25 -33.32
C PHE A 448 13.99 21.70 -33.46
N PHE A 449 14.31 20.61 -32.76
CA PHE A 449 15.60 19.93 -32.88
C PHE A 449 15.73 19.04 -34.11
N ASN A 450 14.70 18.99 -34.98
CA ASN A 450 14.65 18.17 -36.19
C ASN A 450 15.05 16.68 -35.96
N THR A 451 14.79 16.18 -34.75
CA THR A 451 15.21 14.85 -34.30
C THR A 451 14.02 13.91 -34.17
N VAL A 452 14.30 12.67 -33.77
CA VAL A 452 13.32 11.60 -33.60
C VAL A 452 12.94 11.41 -32.13
N PRO A 453 11.82 10.73 -31.84
CA PRO A 453 11.45 10.40 -30.47
C PRO A 453 12.52 9.50 -29.85
N ILE A 454 12.79 9.69 -28.56
CA ILE A 454 13.85 8.93 -27.89
C ILE A 454 13.57 7.42 -27.93
N HIS A 455 14.55 6.65 -28.37
CA HIS A 455 14.50 5.19 -28.37
C HIS A 455 15.89 4.58 -28.25
N ARG A 456 15.93 3.27 -27.99
CA ARG A 456 17.17 2.51 -27.86
C ARG A 456 17.70 2.16 -29.23
N ILE A 457 18.98 2.45 -29.45
CA ILE A 457 19.76 2.00 -30.59
C ILE A 457 20.94 1.15 -30.10
N GLU A 458 21.52 0.36 -31.00
CA GLU A 458 22.78 -0.35 -30.76
C GLU A 458 23.81 0.06 -31.81
N THR A 459 25.05 0.29 -31.39
CA THR A 459 26.17 0.55 -32.31
C THR A 459 27.22 -0.54 -32.20
N PRO A 460 27.95 -0.84 -33.28
CA PRO A 460 29.18 -1.62 -33.19
C PRO A 460 30.26 -0.86 -32.42
N ALA A 461 31.41 -1.50 -32.22
CA ALA A 461 32.60 -0.83 -31.73
C ALA A 461 33.14 0.16 -32.77
N PHE A 462 33.61 1.32 -32.32
CA PHE A 462 34.26 2.30 -33.18
C PHE A 462 35.29 3.11 -32.42
N LEU A 463 36.08 3.87 -33.16
CA LEU A 463 37.06 4.83 -32.63
C LEU A 463 36.57 6.24 -32.95
N ILE A 464 36.77 7.17 -32.04
CA ILE A 464 36.43 8.59 -32.23
C ILE A 464 37.55 9.48 -31.68
N ALA A 465 37.87 10.56 -32.37
CA ALA A 465 38.84 11.54 -31.89
C ALA A 465 38.37 12.16 -30.56
N ARG A 466 39.27 12.29 -29.59
CA ARG A 466 38.99 12.86 -28.26
C ARG A 466 38.64 14.34 -28.32
N HIS A 467 39.10 15.01 -29.37
CA HIS A 467 38.95 16.43 -29.64
C HIS A 467 38.51 16.65 -31.10
N GLU A 468 37.94 17.82 -31.39
CA GLU A 468 37.70 18.27 -32.76
C GLU A 468 39.00 18.32 -33.56
N THR A 469 38.91 18.19 -34.88
CA THR A 469 40.08 18.35 -35.75
C THR A 469 40.61 19.77 -35.64
N THR A 470 41.90 19.92 -35.36
CA THR A 470 42.53 21.22 -35.14
C THR A 470 42.99 21.89 -36.45
N TRP A 471 43.23 23.20 -36.43
CA TRP A 471 43.88 23.89 -37.54
C TRP A 471 45.27 23.32 -37.86
N GLY A 472 46.05 22.93 -36.85
CA GLY A 472 47.36 22.33 -37.03
C GLY A 472 47.29 21.03 -37.84
N GLU A 473 46.37 20.14 -37.49
CA GLU A 473 46.13 18.89 -38.22
C GLU A 473 45.60 19.13 -39.65
N TRP A 474 44.73 20.13 -39.81
CA TRP A 474 44.21 20.49 -41.13
C TRP A 474 45.28 21.10 -42.04
N ILE A 475 46.16 21.93 -41.51
CA ILE A 475 47.29 22.51 -42.24
C ILE A 475 48.27 21.42 -42.68
N GLU A 476 48.53 20.41 -41.84
CA GLU A 476 49.30 19.23 -42.24
C GLU A 476 48.69 18.54 -43.45
N TYR A 477 47.36 18.34 -43.44
CA TYR A 477 46.64 17.81 -44.59
C TYR A 477 46.81 18.69 -45.83
N LEU A 478 46.57 20.00 -45.73
CA LEU A 478 46.71 20.92 -46.86
C LEU A 478 48.12 20.89 -47.47
N ARG A 479 49.16 20.81 -46.62
CA ARG A 479 50.56 20.69 -47.07
C ARG A 479 50.82 19.40 -47.86
N ALA A 480 50.16 18.31 -47.50
CA ALA A 480 50.27 17.02 -48.18
C ALA A 480 49.53 16.96 -49.53
N LEU A 481 48.66 17.92 -49.83
CA LEU A 481 47.88 17.94 -51.07
C LEU A 481 48.61 18.60 -52.25
N PRO A 482 48.32 18.17 -53.49
CA PRO A 482 48.68 18.91 -54.70
C PRO A 482 48.08 20.32 -54.70
N ALA A 483 48.74 21.28 -55.35
CA ALA A 483 48.35 22.71 -55.30
C ALA A 483 46.88 23.00 -55.69
N ALA A 484 46.37 22.32 -56.72
CA ALA A 484 44.98 22.49 -57.16
C ALA A 484 43.97 22.01 -56.11
N GLU A 485 44.21 20.83 -55.54
CA GLU A 485 43.35 20.26 -54.50
C GLU A 485 43.48 21.04 -53.20
N ARG A 486 44.70 21.43 -52.81
CA ARG A 486 44.95 22.32 -51.67
C ARG A 486 44.08 23.57 -51.76
N LYS A 487 44.09 24.28 -52.89
CA LYS A 487 43.26 25.48 -53.10
C LYS A 487 41.77 25.20 -52.91
N GLN A 488 41.28 24.06 -53.39
CA GLN A 488 39.87 23.67 -53.24
C GLN A 488 39.50 23.36 -51.78
N ARG A 489 40.43 22.76 -51.02
CA ARG A 489 40.22 22.31 -49.63
C ARG A 489 40.58 23.37 -48.59
N THR A 490 41.18 24.49 -49.00
CA THR A 490 41.49 25.61 -48.11
C THR A 490 40.19 26.22 -47.52
N PRO A 491 40.06 26.27 -46.18
CA PRO A 491 38.87 26.83 -45.54
C PRO A 491 38.66 28.32 -45.85
N HIS A 492 37.42 28.68 -46.15
CA HIS A 492 37.01 30.06 -46.41
C HIS A 492 35.50 30.25 -46.20
N VAL A 493 35.11 31.43 -45.76
CA VAL A 493 33.74 31.90 -45.56
C VAL A 493 33.68 33.37 -45.96
N GLY A 494 32.82 33.70 -46.92
CA GLY A 494 32.67 35.07 -47.41
C GLY A 494 32.21 36.03 -46.32
N GLY A 495 32.75 37.26 -46.31
CA GLY A 495 32.50 38.27 -45.26
C GLY A 495 31.10 38.88 -45.23
N SER A 496 30.19 38.46 -46.11
CA SER A 496 28.79 38.93 -46.17
C SER A 496 27.77 37.99 -45.53
N GLY A 497 28.22 36.83 -45.01
CA GLY A 497 27.37 35.83 -44.37
C GLY A 497 27.09 36.07 -42.87
N LEU A 498 25.96 35.57 -42.37
CA LEU A 498 25.57 35.62 -40.95
C LEU A 498 26.46 34.75 -40.03
N SER A 499 27.31 33.89 -40.60
CA SER A 499 28.19 32.95 -39.89
C SER A 499 29.57 33.52 -39.56
N GLY A 500 29.83 34.79 -39.87
CA GLY A 500 31.12 35.46 -39.67
C GLY A 500 32.11 35.23 -40.81
N GLN A 501 33.17 36.04 -40.85
CA GLN A 501 34.25 35.94 -41.82
C GLN A 501 35.36 34.99 -41.35
N LEU A 502 35.82 34.13 -42.26
CA LEU A 502 36.97 33.25 -42.06
C LEU A 502 37.69 33.06 -43.39
N ASP A 503 39.00 33.24 -43.43
CA ASP A 503 39.80 33.00 -44.64
C ASP A 503 41.18 32.47 -44.25
N LEU A 504 41.57 31.33 -44.81
CA LEU A 504 42.93 30.79 -44.67
C LEU A 504 43.69 31.01 -45.99
N ARG A 505 44.92 31.53 -45.92
CA ARG A 505 45.77 31.69 -47.10
C ARG A 505 47.23 31.35 -46.83
N GLU A 506 47.93 30.90 -47.86
CA GLU A 506 49.38 30.67 -47.83
C GLU A 506 50.12 31.96 -48.20
N SER A 507 51.11 32.36 -47.40
CA SER A 507 51.92 33.57 -47.62
C SER A 507 53.33 33.36 -47.08
N GLY A 508 54.34 33.44 -47.97
CA GLY A 508 55.75 33.31 -47.56
C GLY A 508 56.13 31.94 -46.99
N GLY A 509 55.45 30.86 -47.40
CA GLY A 509 55.69 29.51 -46.88
C GLY A 509 55.03 29.21 -45.54
N SER A 510 54.18 30.11 -45.03
CA SER A 510 53.38 29.92 -43.82
C SER A 510 51.91 30.20 -44.10
N PHE A 511 51.02 29.63 -43.31
CA PHE A 511 49.59 29.93 -43.35
C PHE A 511 49.26 31.17 -42.52
N VAL A 512 48.27 31.92 -43.00
CA VAL A 512 47.73 33.11 -42.36
C VAL A 512 46.22 32.94 -42.29
N LEU A 513 45.68 32.95 -41.07
CA LEU A 513 44.25 32.87 -40.78
C LEU A 513 43.69 34.28 -40.53
N ALA A 514 42.69 34.68 -41.30
CA ALA A 514 41.83 35.81 -40.97
C ALA A 514 40.54 35.27 -40.35
N LEU A 515 40.29 35.58 -39.08
CA LEU A 515 39.13 35.10 -38.33
C LEU A 515 38.35 36.26 -37.72
N GLN A 516 37.03 36.27 -37.91
CA GLN A 516 36.15 37.20 -37.22
C GLN A 516 35.84 36.71 -35.81
N THR A 517 36.14 37.57 -34.83
CA THR A 517 35.80 37.38 -33.41
C THR A 517 35.03 38.61 -32.93
N GLY A 518 33.76 38.42 -32.56
CA GLY A 518 32.85 39.54 -32.33
C GLY A 518 32.74 40.45 -33.58
N SER A 519 33.07 41.73 -33.44
CA SER A 519 33.02 42.73 -34.52
C SER A 519 34.37 42.96 -35.23
N ARG A 520 35.43 42.21 -34.88
CA ARG A 520 36.79 42.43 -35.39
C ARG A 520 37.26 41.22 -36.19
N VAL A 521 37.95 41.48 -37.30
CA VAL A 521 38.73 40.47 -38.02
C VAL A 521 40.17 40.53 -37.53
N GLN A 522 40.66 39.42 -37.00
CA GLN A 522 42.05 39.26 -36.57
C GLN A 522 42.79 38.44 -37.63
N VAL A 523 43.97 38.90 -38.03
CA VAL A 523 44.85 38.23 -39.01
C VAL A 523 46.03 37.65 -38.25
N LEU A 524 46.16 36.33 -38.26
CA LEU A 524 47.08 35.56 -37.44
C LEU A 524 47.97 34.72 -38.36
N ARG A 525 49.28 34.87 -38.24
CA ARG A 525 50.26 33.99 -38.88
C ARG A 525 50.53 32.76 -38.00
N GLU A 526 51.06 31.70 -38.59
CA GLU A 526 51.54 30.54 -37.81
C GLU A 526 52.49 31.01 -36.68
N GLY A 527 52.23 30.56 -35.45
CA GLY A 527 52.98 30.93 -34.25
C GLY A 527 52.47 32.19 -33.53
N GLU A 528 51.57 32.97 -34.13
CA GLU A 528 50.87 34.05 -33.42
C GLU A 528 49.71 33.47 -32.59
N LYS A 529 49.21 34.23 -31.61
CA LYS A 529 48.09 33.83 -30.76
C LYS A 529 46.86 34.67 -31.04
N LEU A 530 45.69 34.05 -31.04
CA LEU A 530 44.41 34.74 -31.02
C LEU A 530 44.23 35.43 -29.66
N ARG A 531 43.82 36.70 -29.65
CA ARG A 531 43.60 37.48 -28.42
C ARG A 531 42.13 37.88 -28.30
N LEU A 532 41.50 37.56 -27.17
CA LEU A 532 40.09 37.84 -26.90
C LEU A 532 39.97 38.68 -25.62
N PRO A 533 39.06 39.68 -25.56
CA PRO A 533 38.92 40.59 -24.43
C PRO A 533 38.14 39.97 -23.26
N ARG A 534 38.61 38.83 -22.75
CA ARG A 534 38.00 38.04 -21.68
C ARG A 534 39.01 37.75 -20.55
N ALA A 535 38.52 37.38 -19.36
CA ALA A 535 39.38 37.17 -18.19
C ALA A 535 40.15 35.84 -18.24
N GLU A 536 39.48 34.76 -18.66
CA GLU A 536 40.06 33.42 -18.82
C GLU A 536 40.24 33.10 -20.30
N ARG A 537 41.26 32.29 -20.64
CA ARG A 537 41.55 31.87 -22.02
C ARG A 537 41.70 33.06 -22.98
N SER A 538 42.24 34.17 -22.51
CA SER A 538 42.34 35.44 -23.27
C SER A 538 43.35 35.40 -24.42
N GLU A 539 44.31 34.47 -24.36
CA GLU A 539 45.21 34.13 -25.46
C GLU A 539 45.01 32.66 -25.83
N GLN A 540 44.86 32.36 -27.13
CA GLN A 540 44.71 30.99 -27.65
C GLN A 540 45.73 30.75 -28.76
N ASP A 541 46.36 29.58 -28.78
CA ASP A 541 47.11 29.10 -29.95
C ASP A 541 46.12 28.70 -31.04
N TRP A 542 46.11 29.45 -32.14
CA TRP A 542 45.13 29.19 -33.20
C TRP A 542 45.35 27.87 -33.92
N LEU A 543 46.54 27.27 -33.82
CA LEU A 543 46.80 25.94 -34.35
C LEU A 543 46.12 24.83 -33.53
N LEU A 544 45.77 25.08 -32.27
CA LEU A 544 45.06 24.17 -31.37
C LEU A 544 43.55 24.45 -31.29
N LEU A 545 43.07 25.50 -31.97
CA LEU A 545 41.64 25.74 -32.14
C LEU A 545 41.04 24.69 -33.10
N PRO A 546 39.75 24.37 -32.98
CA PRO A 546 39.06 23.55 -33.96
C PRO A 546 39.09 24.21 -35.34
N VAL A 547 39.33 23.41 -36.38
CA VAL A 547 39.19 23.86 -37.76
C VAL A 547 37.73 24.24 -38.02
N ALA A 548 37.51 25.32 -38.76
CA ALA A 548 36.18 25.77 -39.18
C ALA A 548 36.20 26.29 -40.62
N GLY A 549 35.03 26.59 -41.19
CA GLY A 549 34.92 27.06 -42.57
C GLY A 549 35.10 25.94 -43.60
N ILE A 550 34.85 24.70 -43.19
CA ILE A 550 34.94 23.52 -44.05
C ILE A 550 33.54 23.01 -44.44
N SER A 551 33.44 22.46 -45.64
CA SER A 551 32.23 21.76 -46.10
C SER A 551 32.24 20.30 -45.66
N PHE A 552 31.09 19.63 -45.72
CA PHE A 552 31.02 18.18 -45.47
C PHE A 552 31.88 17.38 -46.47
N HIS A 553 31.99 17.86 -47.71
CA HIS A 553 32.87 17.26 -48.72
C HIS A 553 34.36 17.37 -48.35
N ASP A 554 34.77 18.44 -47.69
CA ASP A 554 36.16 18.56 -47.23
C ASP A 554 36.42 17.65 -46.03
N ALA A 555 35.48 17.58 -45.08
CA ALA A 555 35.54 16.66 -43.95
C ALA A 555 35.71 15.21 -44.40
N ARG A 556 34.96 14.78 -45.42
CA ARG A 556 35.12 13.46 -46.05
C ARG A 556 36.49 13.28 -46.70
N ALA A 557 36.95 14.25 -47.48
CA ALA A 557 38.26 14.17 -48.14
C ALA A 557 39.43 14.09 -47.13
N TYR A 558 39.34 14.84 -46.03
CA TYR A 558 40.30 14.77 -44.93
C TYR A 558 40.29 13.39 -44.26
N ALA A 559 39.12 12.84 -43.97
CA ALA A 559 39.00 11.51 -43.40
C ALA A 559 39.54 10.41 -44.34
N GLU A 560 39.25 10.51 -45.64
CA GLU A 560 39.80 9.63 -46.67
C GLU A 560 41.33 9.71 -46.75
N TRP A 561 41.90 10.91 -46.62
CA TRP A 561 43.35 11.09 -46.53
C TRP A 561 43.94 10.42 -45.28
N LEU A 562 43.33 10.59 -44.10
CA LEU A 562 43.77 9.92 -42.86
C LEU A 562 43.74 8.38 -43.00
N SER A 563 42.70 7.85 -43.63
CA SER A 563 42.55 6.42 -43.88
C SER A 563 43.58 5.90 -44.87
N ARG A 564 43.74 6.57 -46.02
CA ARG A 564 44.65 6.16 -47.10
C ARG A 564 46.12 6.24 -46.69
N THR A 565 46.49 7.21 -45.86
CA THR A 565 47.87 7.36 -45.35
C THR A 565 48.18 6.38 -44.22
N GLY A 566 47.19 5.64 -43.70
CA GLY A 566 47.36 4.74 -42.57
C GLY A 566 47.50 5.45 -41.22
N ARG A 567 47.35 6.78 -41.16
CA ARG A 567 47.38 7.54 -39.90
C ARG A 567 46.23 7.13 -38.99
N VAL A 568 45.04 6.98 -39.58
CA VAL A 568 43.83 6.50 -38.88
C VAL A 568 43.10 5.54 -39.82
N PRO A 569 43.43 4.23 -39.78
CA PRO A 569 42.82 3.23 -40.66
C PRO A 569 41.29 3.21 -40.51
N GLY A 570 40.58 3.31 -41.64
CA GLY A 570 39.11 3.31 -41.64
C GLY A 570 38.48 4.63 -41.18
N ALA A 571 39.23 5.73 -41.17
CA ALA A 571 38.72 7.07 -40.87
C ALA A 571 37.58 7.49 -41.80
N ARG A 572 36.57 8.13 -41.21
CA ARG A 572 35.39 8.72 -41.85
C ARG A 572 34.75 9.76 -40.91
N PRO A 573 33.83 10.61 -41.41
CA PRO A 573 32.94 11.33 -40.50
C PRO A 573 32.21 10.37 -39.57
N CYS A 574 31.93 10.82 -38.34
CA CYS A 574 31.08 10.08 -37.42
C CYS A 574 29.65 9.98 -37.97
N THR A 575 28.95 8.89 -37.68
CA THR A 575 27.49 8.87 -37.89
C THR A 575 26.78 9.58 -36.75
N GLU A 576 25.56 10.05 -36.95
CA GLU A 576 24.74 10.61 -35.86
C GLU A 576 24.59 9.65 -34.67
N PHE A 577 24.42 8.35 -34.92
CA PHE A 577 24.33 7.32 -33.88
C PHE A 577 25.63 7.21 -33.06
N GLU A 578 26.78 7.25 -33.71
CA GLU A 578 28.09 7.21 -33.04
C GLU A 578 28.36 8.48 -32.24
N TRP A 579 28.03 9.63 -32.81
CA TRP A 579 28.22 10.93 -32.18
C TRP A 579 27.35 11.07 -30.93
N GLU A 580 26.03 10.82 -31.04
CA GLU A 580 25.12 10.88 -29.89
C GLU A 580 25.50 9.85 -28.83
N ARG A 581 25.83 8.62 -29.21
CA ARG A 581 26.29 7.61 -28.26
C ARG A 581 27.52 8.09 -27.52
N THR A 582 28.49 8.66 -28.22
CA THR A 582 29.72 9.15 -27.59
C THR A 582 29.40 10.25 -26.58
N ALA A 583 28.50 11.18 -26.92
CA ALA A 583 28.10 12.28 -26.04
C ALA A 583 27.28 11.81 -24.83
N ARG A 584 26.35 10.87 -25.05
CA ARG A 584 25.30 10.50 -24.09
C ARG A 584 25.67 9.30 -23.20
N GLY A 585 26.37 8.30 -23.75
CA GLY A 585 26.56 7.02 -23.10
C GLY A 585 25.34 6.10 -23.24
N ASP A 586 24.85 5.56 -22.12
CA ASP A 586 23.72 4.60 -22.09
C ASP A 586 22.49 5.14 -21.32
N ASP A 587 22.54 6.41 -20.89
CA ASP A 587 21.43 7.08 -20.19
C ASP A 587 20.77 8.18 -21.04
N ASP A 588 19.82 8.91 -20.47
CA ASP A 588 18.98 9.90 -21.15
C ASP A 588 19.49 11.35 -21.03
N ARG A 589 20.75 11.59 -20.66
CA ARG A 589 21.29 12.94 -20.45
C ARG A 589 21.12 13.86 -21.67
N GLU A 590 20.81 15.13 -21.45
CA GLU A 590 20.61 16.13 -22.52
C GLU A 590 21.92 16.81 -22.99
N PHE A 591 22.95 16.79 -22.14
CA PHE A 591 24.31 17.25 -22.40
C PHE A 591 25.32 16.18 -21.95
N PRO A 592 26.56 16.19 -22.44
CA PRO A 592 27.56 15.22 -22.02
C PRO A 592 27.75 15.12 -20.49
N SER A 593 27.56 16.23 -19.78
CA SER A 593 27.67 16.34 -18.32
C SER A 593 26.42 15.96 -17.52
N GLY A 594 25.26 15.79 -18.15
CA GLY A 594 23.97 15.63 -17.47
C GLY A 594 22.85 16.39 -18.16
N ASP A 595 21.99 17.05 -17.38
CA ASP A 595 20.75 17.69 -17.87
C ASP A 595 20.83 19.23 -17.88
N VAL A 596 21.94 19.80 -17.42
CA VAL A 596 22.21 21.24 -17.38
C VAL A 596 23.59 21.53 -17.97
N LEU A 597 23.68 22.56 -18.80
CA LEU A 597 24.94 23.09 -19.31
C LEU A 597 25.31 24.39 -18.57
N ARG A 598 26.35 24.35 -17.74
CA ARG A 598 26.83 25.51 -16.99
C ARG A 598 27.87 26.27 -17.82
N PRO A 599 28.08 27.58 -17.58
CA PRO A 599 29.05 28.39 -18.32
C PRO A 599 30.46 27.80 -18.41
N ALA A 600 30.95 27.14 -17.36
CA ALA A 600 32.28 26.53 -17.36
C ALA A 600 32.37 25.18 -18.10
N ASP A 601 31.22 24.54 -18.35
CA ASP A 601 31.16 23.16 -18.84
C ASP A 601 31.52 23.04 -20.33
N ALA A 602 31.33 24.10 -21.12
CA ALA A 602 31.54 24.13 -22.56
C ALA A 602 31.85 25.56 -23.03
N ASN A 603 32.29 25.72 -24.27
CA ASN A 603 32.41 27.03 -24.91
C ASN A 603 31.12 27.39 -25.69
N PHE A 604 30.27 28.26 -25.14
CA PHE A 604 29.01 28.70 -25.73
C PHE A 604 28.68 30.14 -25.29
N ASP A 605 27.51 30.68 -25.63
CA ASP A 605 27.18 32.09 -25.42
C ASP A 605 27.35 32.57 -23.96
N ALA A 606 27.07 31.72 -22.97
CA ALA A 606 27.15 32.11 -21.56
C ALA A 606 28.53 31.95 -20.93
N THR A 607 29.47 31.22 -21.56
CA THR A 607 30.81 30.90 -21.02
C THR A 607 31.55 32.16 -20.59
N TYR A 608 31.46 33.21 -21.41
CA TYR A 608 32.12 34.50 -21.16
C TYR A 608 31.13 35.65 -20.94
N GLY A 609 30.01 35.34 -20.28
CA GLY A 609 29.05 36.34 -19.79
C GLY A 609 28.14 36.95 -20.86
N LYS A 610 27.91 36.26 -21.99
CA LYS A 610 27.05 36.72 -23.11
C LYS A 610 27.47 38.06 -23.71
N GLN A 611 28.76 38.37 -23.70
CA GLN A 611 29.29 39.60 -24.28
C GLN A 611 29.81 39.31 -25.70
N ALA A 612 29.21 39.92 -26.71
CA ALA A 612 29.54 39.63 -28.11
C ALA A 612 31.03 39.78 -28.46
N ALA A 613 31.75 40.68 -27.78
CA ALA A 613 33.18 40.89 -27.99
C ALA A 613 34.08 39.78 -27.41
N THR A 614 33.56 38.97 -26.47
CA THR A 614 34.31 37.89 -25.81
C THR A 614 34.14 36.53 -26.48
N PHE A 615 33.23 36.45 -27.46
CA PHE A 615 32.95 35.23 -28.21
C PHE A 615 34.10 34.87 -29.16
N GLY A 616 34.38 33.58 -29.24
CA GLY A 616 35.42 33.00 -30.06
C GLY A 616 35.62 31.54 -29.71
N PRO A 617 36.28 30.77 -30.59
CA PRO A 617 36.63 29.38 -30.30
C PRO A 617 37.66 29.31 -29.17
N ASP A 618 37.65 28.18 -28.48
CA ASP A 618 38.64 27.83 -27.46
C ASP A 618 39.50 26.67 -27.98
N GLU A 619 40.71 26.56 -27.46
CA GLU A 619 41.61 25.43 -27.74
C GLU A 619 40.88 24.13 -27.38
N VAL A 620 40.99 23.12 -28.23
CA VAL A 620 40.33 21.84 -28.00
C VAL A 620 40.79 21.23 -26.66
N GLY A 621 39.88 20.60 -25.93
CA GLY A 621 40.08 20.07 -24.58
C GLY A 621 39.98 21.10 -23.45
N SER A 622 39.62 22.35 -23.75
CA SER A 622 39.52 23.44 -22.75
C SER A 622 38.43 23.26 -21.70
N HIS A 623 37.45 22.38 -21.95
CA HIS A 623 36.26 22.21 -21.11
C HIS A 623 36.04 20.76 -20.63
N PRO A 624 36.94 20.19 -19.82
CA PRO A 624 36.83 18.80 -19.36
C PRO A 624 35.65 18.55 -18.40
N ALA A 625 34.95 19.59 -17.95
CA ALA A 625 33.78 19.48 -17.09
C ALA A 625 32.55 18.88 -17.81
N SER A 626 32.50 18.97 -19.14
CA SER A 626 31.52 18.27 -19.99
C SER A 626 32.12 17.05 -20.72
N ARG A 627 33.21 16.48 -20.20
CA ARG A 627 33.75 15.22 -20.74
C ARG A 627 32.68 14.14 -20.78
N SER A 628 32.54 13.49 -21.93
CA SER A 628 31.57 12.43 -22.14
C SER A 628 31.89 11.17 -21.33
N PRO A 629 30.94 10.23 -21.17
CA PRO A 629 31.19 8.94 -20.49
C PRO A 629 32.34 8.11 -21.09
N PHE A 630 32.71 8.38 -22.34
CA PHE A 630 33.80 7.69 -23.05
C PHE A 630 35.11 8.51 -23.09
N GLY A 631 35.18 9.62 -22.36
CA GLY A 631 36.37 10.44 -22.25
C GLY A 631 36.67 11.31 -23.47
N VAL A 632 35.61 11.80 -24.12
CA VAL A 632 35.67 12.71 -25.28
C VAL A 632 35.20 14.09 -24.84
N ASP A 633 35.97 15.12 -25.16
CA ASP A 633 35.71 16.50 -24.75
C ASP A 633 35.03 17.29 -25.87
N ASP A 634 34.42 18.43 -25.52
CA ASP A 634 33.88 19.44 -26.44
C ASP A 634 32.77 18.95 -27.40
N LEU A 635 32.00 17.93 -26.98
CA LEU A 635 30.78 17.50 -27.70
C LEU A 635 29.60 18.47 -27.50
N ALA A 636 29.79 19.56 -26.76
CA ALA A 636 28.86 20.67 -26.62
C ALA A 636 29.61 21.99 -26.79
N GLY A 637 29.11 22.86 -27.66
CA GLY A 637 29.71 24.17 -27.92
C GLY A 637 30.91 24.13 -28.86
N ASN A 638 31.78 25.14 -28.73
CA ASN A 638 32.97 25.41 -29.54
C ASN A 638 32.67 25.58 -31.03
N VAL A 639 32.60 24.49 -31.80
CA VAL A 639 32.15 24.48 -33.20
C VAL A 639 31.12 23.40 -33.42
N TRP A 640 30.23 23.66 -34.37
CA TRP A 640 29.36 22.62 -34.88
C TRP A 640 30.20 21.54 -35.54
N GLU A 641 29.84 20.27 -35.34
CA GLU A 641 30.56 19.14 -35.91
C GLU A 641 29.77 18.52 -37.05
N TRP A 642 30.39 18.44 -38.23
CA TRP A 642 29.88 17.67 -39.35
C TRP A 642 29.83 16.17 -39.03
N VAL A 643 28.66 15.56 -39.23
CA VAL A 643 28.41 14.11 -39.10
C VAL A 643 27.59 13.59 -40.28
N GLU A 644 27.66 12.28 -40.53
CA GLU A 644 26.84 11.59 -41.51
C GLU A 644 25.49 11.21 -40.91
N SER A 645 24.41 11.55 -41.63
CA SER A 645 23.05 11.30 -41.19
C SER A 645 22.77 9.80 -41.03
N SER A 646 22.26 9.40 -39.87
CA SER A 646 21.77 8.03 -39.63
C SER A 646 20.29 7.89 -39.98
N LEU A 647 19.55 9.00 -40.03
CA LEU A 647 18.11 9.04 -40.30
C LEU A 647 17.76 9.12 -41.78
N THR A 648 18.67 9.66 -42.59
CA THR A 648 18.54 9.78 -44.04
C THR A 648 19.93 9.58 -44.67
N PRO A 649 20.27 8.35 -45.12
CA PRO A 649 21.59 8.05 -45.66
C PRO A 649 22.00 9.00 -46.79
N GLY A 650 23.25 9.47 -46.75
CA GLY A 650 23.80 10.42 -47.73
C GLY A 650 23.57 11.90 -47.41
N GLU A 651 22.76 12.23 -46.41
CA GLU A 651 22.67 13.60 -45.88
C GLU A 651 23.81 13.93 -44.92
N ALA A 652 24.21 15.20 -44.90
CA ALA A 652 25.12 15.77 -43.92
C ALA A 652 24.33 16.45 -42.79
N VAL A 653 24.84 16.35 -41.58
CA VAL A 653 24.22 16.93 -40.38
C VAL A 653 25.28 17.67 -39.57
N ALA A 654 24.87 18.74 -38.89
CA ALA A 654 25.69 19.44 -37.91
C ALA A 654 25.18 19.21 -36.48
N ARG A 655 26.10 18.95 -35.54
CA ARG A 655 25.83 18.59 -34.13
C ARG A 655 26.65 19.44 -33.14
N GLY A 656 26.24 19.45 -31.88
CA GLY A 656 27.05 19.98 -30.76
C GLY A 656 26.84 21.47 -30.42
N GLY A 657 26.41 22.30 -31.37
CA GLY A 657 26.33 23.76 -31.15
C GLY A 657 27.67 24.46 -31.39
N SER A 658 27.84 25.69 -30.94
CA SER A 658 29.10 26.45 -31.12
C SER A 658 29.32 27.48 -30.01
N ALA A 659 30.47 28.15 -30.02
CA ALA A 659 30.83 29.25 -29.12
C ALA A 659 29.83 30.43 -29.14
N TYR A 660 29.01 30.54 -30.19
CA TYR A 660 28.00 31.59 -30.36
C TYR A 660 26.58 31.09 -30.08
N ALA A 661 26.41 29.79 -29.82
CA ALA A 661 25.12 29.17 -29.62
C ALA A 661 24.65 29.31 -28.18
N ALA A 662 23.33 29.43 -28.00
CA ALA A 662 22.72 29.33 -26.68
C ALA A 662 22.74 27.89 -26.17
N ALA A 663 22.62 27.70 -24.86
CA ALA A 663 22.68 26.39 -24.22
C ALA A 663 21.69 25.36 -24.81
N ASN A 664 20.47 25.79 -25.18
CA ASN A 664 19.46 24.93 -25.79
C ASN A 664 19.92 24.36 -27.15
N THR A 665 20.68 25.11 -27.91
CA THR A 665 21.24 24.70 -29.20
C THR A 665 22.41 23.72 -29.04
N CYS A 666 23.08 23.72 -27.89
CA CYS A 666 24.21 22.82 -27.60
C CYS A 666 23.76 21.45 -27.04
N ARG A 667 22.46 21.15 -27.06
CA ARG A 667 21.93 19.88 -26.57
C ARG A 667 22.32 18.73 -27.49
N ILE A 668 22.60 17.58 -26.89
CA ILE A 668 22.91 16.34 -27.61
C ILE A 668 21.94 16.08 -28.75
N PRO A 669 20.60 16.08 -28.58
CA PRO A 669 19.66 15.76 -29.65
C PRO A 669 19.54 16.81 -30.78
N ASN A 670 20.11 18.01 -30.64
CA ASN A 670 19.89 19.09 -31.61
C ASN A 670 20.52 18.81 -32.98
N ARG A 671 19.69 18.69 -34.02
CA ARG A 671 20.07 18.28 -35.38
C ARG A 671 19.86 19.40 -36.38
N GLU A 672 20.95 19.96 -36.90
CA GLU A 672 20.88 20.90 -38.02
C GLU A 672 21.23 20.19 -39.33
N VAL A 673 20.55 20.52 -40.43
CA VAL A 673 20.75 19.89 -41.75
C VAL A 673 21.17 20.93 -42.79
N PRO A 674 22.37 21.52 -42.64
CA PRO A 674 22.91 22.42 -43.64
C PRO A 674 23.22 21.65 -44.95
N GLU A 675 23.20 22.38 -46.06
CA GLU A 675 23.56 21.83 -47.36
C GLU A 675 25.04 21.36 -47.35
N PRO A 676 25.40 20.18 -47.90
CA PRO A 676 26.74 19.60 -47.74
C PRO A 676 27.93 20.46 -48.20
N SER A 677 27.75 21.39 -49.13
CA SER A 677 28.76 22.34 -49.60
C SER A 677 28.85 23.61 -48.74
N PHE A 678 27.91 23.81 -47.82
CA PHE A 678 27.86 24.96 -46.92
C PHE A 678 29.12 25.05 -46.06
N ARG A 679 29.57 26.29 -45.82
CA ARG A 679 30.72 26.61 -44.96
C ARG A 679 30.31 27.71 -43.99
N ALA A 680 30.70 27.56 -42.73
CA ALA A 680 30.49 28.56 -41.68
C ALA A 680 31.72 28.66 -40.77
N ALA A 681 32.00 29.85 -40.23
CA ALA A 681 33.17 30.07 -39.38
C ALA A 681 33.08 29.37 -38.01
N VAL A 682 31.96 28.70 -37.75
CA VAL A 682 31.64 27.97 -36.53
C VAL A 682 31.30 26.49 -36.82
N LEU A 683 31.67 25.98 -37.99
CA LEU A 683 31.36 24.62 -38.45
C LEU A 683 32.64 23.89 -38.86
N GLY A 684 32.96 22.85 -38.11
CA GLY A 684 34.16 22.02 -38.19
C GLY A 684 33.83 20.53 -38.26
N VAL A 685 34.74 19.67 -37.80
CA VAL A 685 34.58 18.22 -37.85
C VAL A 685 35.37 17.50 -36.76
N ARG A 686 34.82 16.38 -36.30
CA ARG A 686 35.51 15.35 -35.54
C ARG A 686 35.50 14.03 -36.31
N ILE A 687 36.62 13.31 -36.28
CA ILE A 687 36.79 12.09 -37.08
C ILE A 687 36.48 10.85 -36.24
N CYS A 688 35.72 9.95 -36.84
CA CYS A 688 35.53 8.58 -36.37
C CYS A 688 36.29 7.60 -37.26
N ALA A 689 36.49 6.39 -36.78
CA ALA A 689 37.03 5.30 -37.58
C ALA A 689 36.39 3.98 -37.22
N ALA A 690 36.22 3.12 -38.22
CA ALA A 690 35.76 1.76 -37.99
C ALA A 690 36.79 1.00 -37.13
N TYR A 691 36.34 0.40 -36.02
CA TYR A 691 37.20 -0.50 -35.25
C TYR A 691 37.23 -1.87 -35.93
N ARG A 692 38.42 -2.32 -36.33
CA ARG A 692 38.65 -3.68 -36.79
C ARG A 692 39.49 -4.41 -35.74
N PRO A 693 38.98 -5.50 -35.15
CA PRO A 693 39.79 -6.36 -34.31
C PRO A 693 41.06 -6.74 -35.06
N SER A 694 42.22 -6.63 -34.40
CA SER A 694 43.43 -7.27 -34.92
C SER A 694 43.11 -8.76 -35.04
N ALA A 695 43.19 -9.32 -36.25
CA ALA A 695 43.02 -10.76 -36.47
C ALA A 695 43.81 -11.52 -35.40
N PRO A 696 43.26 -12.58 -34.78
CA PRO A 696 44.03 -13.38 -33.85
C PRO A 696 45.32 -13.77 -34.57
N LEU A 697 46.47 -13.43 -33.99
CA LEU A 697 47.75 -13.99 -34.40
C LEU A 697 47.53 -15.50 -34.39
N GLY A 698 47.40 -16.09 -35.58
CA GLY A 698 47.24 -17.53 -35.70
C GLY A 698 48.40 -18.17 -34.96
N ASP A 699 48.09 -19.22 -34.19
CA ASP A 699 49.10 -20.11 -33.63
C ASP A 699 50.13 -20.42 -34.72
N ALA A 700 51.27 -19.74 -34.66
CA ALA A 700 52.47 -20.16 -35.37
C ALA A 700 52.94 -21.42 -34.63
N ARG A 701 52.41 -22.56 -35.05
CA ARG A 701 52.99 -23.88 -34.76
C ARG A 701 54.26 -24.09 -35.55
#